data_AF-A0A7S8EDV5-F1
#
_entry.id   AF-A0A7S8EDV5-F1
#
_cell.length_a   1.000
_cell.length_b   1.000
_cell.length_c   1.000
_cell.angle_alpha   90.00
_cell.angle_beta   90.00
_cell.angle_gamma   90.00
#
_symmetry.space_group_name_H-M   'P 1'
#
loop_
_entity.id
_entity.type
_entity.pdbx_description
1 polymer ?
#
loop_
_entity_poly.entity_id
_entity_poly.type
_entity_poly.pdbx_seq_one_letter_code
_entity_poly.pdbx_strand_id
1 'polypeptide(L)'
;MIANRVGDFGIIMATILIFWTFGTVNYYSPGEVANSCYVLEHAESISAEQAEHGECDAEAVEAFATGAVGEHEEGEAEGSEEATEESSEVEGEANAGIVLVQETETEGEHAEEAEAEGEHGEEAAHGAHMSVEDMTNANFMPDQMGVFAQLDALVNLDEGETIPWAVSPDGTVIERGREVQFGPYSADISVVLFLIIVFIVLGVSGKSAQIPLFVWLPDAMAGPTPVSALMHAATMVTAGVYLLVRSNVFITYSPEGRLLIAIIGTATALVAGLTAVGQWDIKRVLAFSTVSQLGFMVAAIGVGAYVAAIFHLVTHAVFKALLFLGSGSVIHGVEHGEHHVHELHAHDHHGDHHDDHGEPFDPQDMRNMGGLRARMPITFVTYLIGTFALSGLPIFAGFWSKDEILLDALVHGGESTNVLDQLSGFIVFFGLLVAAGFTAFYMWRQIQMVFFGEPRSEAARHAPESVPSMTIPLIVLAIGATFIGLINVPGGAWPFTLFYKLHEFGHFLEASIPSITTGHTLDFNWLLAGLATAVAFGAIFLAHSIYAGNKAVRGEHGAVDGRDPLQDNGSTSQIFTAANRRLYWDDFYFAVFIRPYQRIAAFFADVIDWNFWHDYVHDKVIKRGYDTISQLLANPLDIGLIDGAVNGVGRLVSYLSGRFRTAQTGYVRTYAVVLLLGVVAVIVLMVLPLIPIGS
;
A
#
# COMPACT_ATOMS: atom_id res chain seq x y z
N MET A 1 2.36 9.90 8.91
CA MET A 1 3.81 9.67 8.73
C MET A 1 4.31 8.39 9.42
N ILE A 2 3.95 8.12 10.68
CA ILE A 2 4.38 6.91 11.41
C ILE A 2 3.90 5.61 10.74
N ALA A 3 2.63 5.53 10.34
CA ALA A 3 2.05 4.34 9.70
C ALA A 3 2.85 3.87 8.46
N ASN A 4 3.23 4.81 7.58
CA ASN A 4 4.01 4.49 6.39
C ASN A 4 5.40 3.93 6.74
N ARG A 5 6.05 4.45 7.80
CA ARG A 5 7.37 3.97 8.22
C ARG A 5 7.33 2.57 8.82
N VAL A 6 6.26 2.24 9.55
CA VAL A 6 6.03 0.87 10.03
C VAL A 6 5.83 -0.09 8.86
N GLY A 7 5.09 0.34 7.83
CA GLY A 7 4.97 -0.44 6.59
C GLY A 7 6.31 -0.63 5.88
N ASP A 8 7.10 0.44 5.72
CA ASP A 8 8.43 0.36 5.09
C ASP A 8 9.35 -0.64 5.84
N PHE A 9 9.29 -0.67 7.18
CA PHE A 9 10.00 -1.67 7.99
C PHE A 9 9.56 -3.10 7.68
N GLY A 10 8.26 -3.35 7.55
CA GLY A 10 7.72 -4.66 7.16
C GLY A 10 8.29 -5.13 5.83
N ILE A 11 8.31 -4.27 4.81
CA ILE A 11 8.89 -4.62 3.50
C ILE A 11 10.38 -4.94 3.60
N ILE A 12 11.15 -4.16 4.36
CA ILE A 12 12.58 -4.42 4.55
C ILE A 12 12.81 -5.78 5.20
N MET A 13 12.06 -6.10 6.26
CA MET A 13 12.17 -7.40 6.95
C MET A 13 11.78 -8.57 6.05
N ALA A 14 10.68 -8.45 5.31
CA ALA A 14 10.28 -9.45 4.33
C ALA A 14 11.37 -9.67 3.27
N THR A 15 11.94 -8.59 2.74
CA THR A 15 13.02 -8.64 1.75
C THR A 15 14.24 -9.37 2.30
N ILE A 16 14.66 -9.05 3.54
CA ILE A 16 15.79 -9.73 4.20
C ILE A 16 15.51 -11.23 4.33
N LEU A 17 14.31 -11.62 4.79
CA LEU A 17 13.95 -13.03 4.94
C LEU A 17 13.89 -13.75 3.60
N ILE A 18 13.35 -13.13 2.56
CA ILE A 18 13.33 -13.66 1.19
C ILE A 18 14.76 -13.92 0.72
N PHE A 19 15.64 -12.91 0.75
CA PHE A 19 17.03 -13.06 0.35
C PHE A 19 17.76 -14.13 1.16
N TRP A 20 17.50 -14.21 2.46
CA TRP A 20 18.10 -15.22 3.32
C TRP A 20 17.62 -16.63 2.97
N THR A 21 16.32 -16.79 2.74
CA THR A 21 15.71 -18.08 2.34
C THR A 21 16.26 -18.54 0.99
N PHE A 22 16.41 -17.63 0.02
CA PHE A 22 17.01 -17.97 -1.27
C PHE A 22 18.54 -18.18 -1.20
N GLY A 23 19.23 -17.55 -0.25
CA GLY A 23 20.68 -17.68 -0.09
C GLY A 23 21.15 -18.88 0.73
N THR A 24 20.24 -19.55 1.45
CA THR A 24 20.57 -20.68 2.35
C THR A 24 19.95 -22.01 1.94
N VAL A 25 18.99 -21.98 1.02
CA VAL A 25 18.40 -23.16 0.40
C VAL A 25 19.14 -23.41 -0.92
N ASN A 26 19.60 -24.64 -1.15
CA ASN A 26 20.12 -25.03 -2.45
C ASN A 26 18.94 -25.15 -3.42
N TYR A 27 18.96 -24.41 -4.53
CA TYR A 27 17.98 -24.56 -5.62
C TYR A 27 18.66 -25.27 -6.78
N TYR A 28 17.93 -26.16 -7.47
CA TYR A 28 18.38 -26.68 -8.76
C TYR A 28 18.34 -25.57 -9.80
N SER A 29 19.32 -25.60 -10.70
CA SER A 29 19.30 -24.79 -11.92
C SER A 29 18.12 -25.22 -12.81
N PRO A 30 17.46 -24.28 -13.51
CA PRO A 30 16.48 -24.62 -14.53
C PRO A 30 17.15 -25.49 -15.60
N GLY A 31 16.87 -26.79 -15.59
CA GLY A 31 17.54 -27.81 -16.42
C GLY A 31 18.07 -29.03 -15.67
N GLU A 32 18.21 -28.96 -14.34
CA GLU A 32 18.56 -30.12 -13.50
C GLU A 32 17.35 -31.01 -13.18
N VAL A 33 16.12 -30.60 -13.54
CA VAL A 33 14.88 -31.35 -13.31
C VAL A 33 14.44 -32.09 -14.56
N ALA A 34 15.17 -33.15 -14.84
CA ALA A 34 14.65 -34.47 -15.14
C ALA A 34 15.92 -35.32 -15.16
N ASN A 35 16.08 -36.22 -14.20
CA ASN A 35 16.99 -37.32 -14.40
C ASN A 35 16.33 -38.17 -15.50
N SER A 36 16.53 -37.77 -16.76
CA SER A 36 15.97 -38.39 -17.95
C SER A 36 16.31 -39.88 -17.96
N CYS A 37 17.45 -40.26 -17.37
CA CYS A 37 17.83 -41.64 -17.12
C CYS A 37 16.89 -42.39 -16.17
N TYR A 38 16.41 -41.78 -15.09
CA TYR A 38 15.55 -42.44 -14.10
C TYR A 38 14.14 -42.73 -14.64
N VAL A 39 13.59 -41.78 -15.40
CA VAL A 39 12.29 -41.93 -16.08
C VAL A 39 12.37 -42.95 -17.22
N LEU A 40 13.48 -43.02 -17.94
CA LEU A 40 13.69 -44.00 -19.02
C LEU A 40 13.95 -45.42 -18.50
N GLU A 41 14.58 -45.56 -17.34
CA GLU A 41 14.88 -46.88 -16.74
C GLU A 41 13.64 -47.52 -16.10
N HIS A 42 12.63 -46.73 -15.73
CA HIS A 42 11.41 -47.18 -15.05
C HIS A 42 10.11 -47.02 -15.89
N ALA A 43 10.20 -46.50 -17.11
CA ALA A 43 9.13 -46.60 -18.10
C ALA A 43 9.15 -48.00 -18.72
N GLU A 44 8.50 -48.96 -18.09
CA GLU A 44 8.26 -50.29 -18.68
C GLU A 44 7.44 -50.18 -19.98
N SER A 45 8.11 -50.19 -21.15
CA SER A 45 7.73 -50.98 -22.34
C SER A 45 8.61 -50.75 -23.58
N ILE A 46 9.93 -50.54 -23.46
CA ILE A 46 10.82 -50.57 -24.64
C ILE A 46 11.91 -51.63 -24.45
N SER A 47 12.04 -52.48 -25.45
CA SER A 47 12.79 -53.75 -25.47
C SER A 47 14.21 -53.68 -24.92
N ALA A 48 14.52 -54.64 -24.05
CA ALA A 48 15.79 -54.87 -23.38
C ALA A 48 16.95 -55.33 -24.29
N GLU A 49 17.34 -54.53 -25.30
CA GLU A 49 18.51 -54.84 -26.14
C GLU A 49 19.55 -53.70 -26.26
N GLN A 50 19.35 -52.55 -25.59
CA GLN A 50 20.28 -51.41 -25.67
C GLN A 50 20.98 -51.02 -24.36
N ALA A 51 20.74 -51.72 -23.26
CA ALA A 51 21.30 -51.39 -21.94
C ALA A 51 22.70 -52.01 -21.65
N GLU A 52 23.55 -52.22 -22.67
CA GLU A 52 24.91 -52.78 -22.45
C GLU A 52 26.06 -51.81 -22.76
N HIS A 53 25.80 -50.58 -23.20
CA HIS A 53 26.83 -49.55 -23.34
C HIS A 53 26.43 -48.28 -22.60
N GLY A 54 27.07 -48.09 -21.45
CA GLY A 54 26.93 -46.88 -20.64
C GLY A 54 27.56 -45.69 -21.34
N GLU A 55 26.71 -44.80 -21.85
CA GLU A 55 26.86 -43.34 -21.90
C GLU A 55 25.54 -42.80 -22.50
N CYS A 56 24.83 -41.96 -21.74
CA CYS A 56 23.61 -41.30 -22.23
C CYS A 56 24.04 -40.17 -23.18
N ASP A 57 23.84 -40.36 -24.48
CA ASP A 57 24.16 -39.36 -25.50
C ASP A 57 23.23 -38.14 -25.43
N ALA A 58 23.81 -36.94 -25.54
CA ALA A 58 23.12 -35.66 -25.38
C ALA A 58 21.98 -35.42 -26.40
N GLU A 59 21.99 -36.11 -27.55
CA GLU A 59 20.96 -36.00 -28.59
C GLU A 59 19.60 -36.58 -28.14
N ALA A 60 19.57 -37.59 -27.25
CA ALA A 60 18.32 -38.20 -26.78
C ALA A 60 17.53 -37.26 -25.85
N VAL A 61 18.23 -36.38 -25.13
CA VAL A 61 17.65 -35.37 -24.24
C VAL A 61 17.04 -34.21 -25.06
N GLU A 62 17.67 -33.86 -26.19
CA GLU A 62 17.22 -32.78 -27.06
C GLU A 62 15.95 -33.16 -27.85
N ALA A 63 15.80 -34.44 -28.24
CA ALA A 63 14.61 -34.95 -28.92
C ALA A 63 13.35 -34.93 -28.03
N PHE A 64 13.49 -35.21 -26.74
CA PHE A 64 12.36 -35.17 -25.79
C PHE A 64 11.97 -33.73 -25.43
N ALA A 65 12.95 -32.82 -25.33
CA ALA A 65 12.69 -31.40 -25.09
C ALA A 65 12.02 -30.67 -26.26
N THR A 66 12.11 -31.22 -27.49
CA THR A 66 11.59 -30.58 -28.71
C THR A 66 10.31 -31.22 -29.28
N GLY A 67 9.79 -32.29 -28.68
CA GLY A 67 8.48 -32.84 -29.02
C GLY A 67 8.38 -33.49 -30.42
N ALA A 68 9.49 -33.97 -30.98
CA ALA A 68 9.49 -34.63 -32.28
C ALA A 68 9.34 -36.16 -32.13
N VAL A 69 8.09 -36.65 -32.11
CA VAL A 69 7.81 -38.07 -32.41
C VAL A 69 7.38 -38.15 -33.88
N GLY A 70 8.27 -38.70 -34.71
CA GLY A 70 8.02 -38.92 -36.13
C GLY A 70 6.96 -39.99 -36.37
N GLU A 71 6.10 -39.72 -37.34
CA GLU A 71 5.19 -40.68 -37.95
C GLU A 71 5.98 -41.87 -38.52
N HIS A 72 5.57 -43.09 -38.16
CA HIS A 72 6.01 -44.30 -38.84
C HIS A 72 5.31 -44.39 -40.21
N GLU A 73 6.03 -44.10 -41.30
CA GLU A 73 5.70 -44.62 -42.63
C GLU A 73 6.58 -45.83 -42.96
N GLU A 74 5.93 -46.85 -43.51
CA GLU A 74 6.49 -48.15 -43.89
C GLU A 74 7.39 -48.04 -45.14
N GLY A 75 8.54 -48.72 -45.07
CA GLY A 75 9.18 -49.48 -46.15
C GLY A 75 9.51 -48.79 -47.49
N GLU A 76 10.80 -48.73 -47.83
CA GLU A 76 11.41 -49.53 -48.91
C GLU A 76 12.89 -49.17 -49.11
N ALA A 77 13.60 -50.13 -49.71
CA ALA A 77 15.04 -50.25 -49.77
C ALA A 77 15.72 -49.38 -50.86
N GLU A 78 17.05 -49.25 -50.68
CA GLU A 78 18.13 -49.25 -51.70
C GLU A 78 19.05 -48.01 -51.67
N GLY A 79 20.36 -48.29 -51.65
CA GLY A 79 21.28 -47.64 -52.58
C GLY A 79 22.21 -46.54 -52.08
N SER A 80 23.49 -46.93 -51.92
CA SER A 80 24.70 -46.25 -52.43
C SER A 80 25.15 -44.87 -51.92
N GLU A 81 26.39 -44.88 -51.41
CA GLU A 81 27.55 -44.05 -51.78
C GLU A 81 27.54 -42.51 -51.65
N GLU A 82 28.55 -42.07 -50.88
CA GLU A 82 29.51 -40.96 -51.11
C GLU A 82 29.08 -39.47 -51.16
N ALA A 83 29.95 -38.69 -50.49
CA ALA A 83 30.47 -37.36 -50.88
C ALA A 83 29.91 -36.08 -50.21
N THR A 84 30.71 -35.58 -49.25
CA THR A 84 31.40 -34.25 -49.19
C THR A 84 30.70 -32.91 -49.47
N GLU A 85 31.24 -31.88 -48.78
CA GLU A 85 31.19 -30.41 -48.97
C GLU A 85 30.01 -29.68 -48.29
N GLU A 86 30.23 -28.85 -47.26
CA GLU A 86 30.91 -27.53 -47.16
C GLU A 86 29.94 -26.33 -47.32
N SER A 87 29.91 -25.50 -46.27
CA SER A 87 29.53 -24.07 -46.22
C SER A 87 28.05 -23.64 -46.33
N SER A 88 27.60 -22.91 -45.30
CA SER A 88 27.32 -21.46 -45.33
C SER A 88 26.07 -21.05 -44.53
N GLU A 89 26.26 -20.00 -43.74
CA GLU A 89 25.27 -19.27 -42.95
C GLU A 89 24.17 -18.66 -43.81
N VAL A 90 22.91 -18.76 -43.36
CA VAL A 90 21.82 -17.84 -43.71
C VAL A 90 20.92 -17.63 -42.48
N GLU A 91 20.82 -16.39 -42.02
CA GLU A 91 19.78 -15.90 -41.10
C GLU A 91 18.38 -16.00 -41.75
N GLY A 92 17.38 -16.45 -40.99
CA GLY A 92 15.99 -16.46 -41.43
C GLY A 92 14.98 -16.70 -40.30
N GLU A 93 14.07 -15.76 -40.15
CA GLU A 93 12.95 -15.71 -39.20
C GLU A 93 12.08 -16.99 -39.19
N ALA A 94 11.67 -17.45 -38.01
CA ALA A 94 10.67 -18.51 -37.85
C ALA A 94 9.41 -17.99 -37.14
N ASN A 95 8.41 -17.68 -37.97
CA ASN A 95 6.99 -17.70 -37.64
C ASN A 95 6.59 -19.14 -37.25
N ALA A 96 5.96 -19.34 -36.11
CA ALA A 96 5.30 -20.61 -35.78
C ALA A 96 3.81 -20.36 -35.54
N GLY A 97 3.00 -20.63 -36.57
CA GLY A 97 1.56 -20.83 -36.42
C GLY A 97 1.30 -22.20 -35.82
N ILE A 98 0.45 -22.25 -34.79
CA ILE A 98 0.05 -23.50 -34.14
C ILE A 98 -1.28 -23.96 -34.74
N VAL A 99 -1.25 -25.22 -35.16
CA VAL A 99 -2.32 -25.98 -35.81
C VAL A 99 -3.37 -26.39 -34.77
N LEU A 100 -4.64 -26.14 -35.10
CA LEU A 100 -5.83 -26.61 -34.40
C LEU A 100 -5.92 -28.14 -34.48
N VAL A 101 -6.04 -28.82 -33.34
CA VAL A 101 -6.43 -30.25 -33.30
C VAL A 101 -7.90 -30.34 -32.95
N GLN A 102 -8.65 -30.95 -33.87
CA GLN A 102 -10.07 -31.27 -33.79
C GLN A 102 -10.37 -32.33 -32.72
N GLU A 103 -11.44 -32.11 -31.97
CA GLU A 103 -12.12 -33.12 -31.17
C GLU A 103 -12.70 -34.22 -32.08
N THR A 104 -12.50 -35.48 -31.69
CA THR A 104 -13.29 -36.61 -32.18
C THR A 104 -14.03 -37.25 -31.03
N GLU A 105 -15.36 -37.14 -31.10
CA GLU A 105 -16.37 -37.84 -30.31
C GLU A 105 -16.16 -39.36 -30.34
N THR A 106 -16.41 -40.03 -29.21
CA THR A 106 -16.92 -41.41 -29.20
C THR A 106 -17.86 -41.63 -28.00
N GLU A 107 -19.10 -42.01 -28.34
CA GLU A 107 -20.16 -42.58 -27.49
C GLU A 107 -19.62 -43.85 -26.78
N GLY A 108 -19.84 -44.11 -25.49
CA GLY A 108 -21.10 -44.46 -24.84
C GLY A 108 -21.14 -45.96 -24.55
N GLU A 109 -21.19 -46.38 -23.27
CA GLU A 109 -22.01 -47.51 -22.74
C GLU A 109 -21.57 -48.04 -21.35
N HIS A 110 -22.60 -48.28 -20.51
CA HIS A 110 -22.72 -49.24 -19.40
C HIS A 110 -21.93 -49.05 -18.08
N ALA A 111 -22.63 -48.46 -17.10
CA ALA A 111 -22.46 -48.77 -15.68
C ALA A 111 -23.56 -49.75 -15.24
N GLU A 112 -23.16 -50.93 -14.75
CA GLU A 112 -24.02 -51.90 -14.08
C GLU A 112 -23.39 -52.26 -12.72
N GLU A 113 -24.28 -52.58 -11.78
CA GLU A 113 -24.14 -52.68 -10.33
C GLU A 113 -22.98 -53.55 -9.79
N ALA A 114 -22.39 -53.13 -8.66
CA ALA A 114 -21.86 -54.06 -7.68
C ALA A 114 -22.02 -53.49 -6.25
N GLU A 115 -22.61 -54.33 -5.41
CA GLU A 115 -23.14 -54.09 -4.08
C GLU A 115 -22.07 -53.74 -3.03
N ALA A 116 -22.48 -52.88 -2.10
CA ALA A 116 -21.78 -52.62 -0.85
C ALA A 116 -22.21 -53.62 0.22
N GLU A 117 -21.26 -54.35 0.81
CA GLU A 117 -21.38 -54.99 2.13
C GLU A 117 -20.12 -54.70 2.96
N GLY A 118 -20.33 -54.15 4.18
CA GLY A 118 -19.49 -54.23 5.39
C GLY A 118 -18.03 -53.74 5.29
N GLU A 119 -17.54 -52.82 6.11
CA GLU A 119 -17.62 -52.80 7.57
C GLU A 119 -17.34 -51.37 8.09
N HIS A 120 -18.02 -51.00 9.17
CA HIS A 120 -17.64 -49.85 9.99
C HIS A 120 -16.28 -50.12 10.64
N GLY A 121 -15.26 -49.37 10.22
CA GLY A 121 -14.02 -49.16 10.95
C GLY A 121 -13.82 -47.65 11.19
N GLU A 122 -13.65 -47.27 12.45
CA GLU A 122 -13.15 -45.95 12.85
C GLU A 122 -11.80 -45.69 12.17
N GLU A 123 -11.73 -44.73 11.24
CA GLU A 123 -10.47 -44.11 10.85
C GLU A 123 -10.49 -42.63 11.18
N ALA A 124 -9.75 -42.32 12.24
CA ALA A 124 -9.37 -40.99 12.63
C ALA A 124 -8.56 -40.33 11.52
N ALA A 125 -8.71 -39.01 11.41
CA ALA A 125 -7.83 -38.14 10.65
C ALA A 125 -6.34 -38.47 10.92
N HIS A 126 -5.73 -39.20 10.01
CA HIS A 126 -4.29 -39.31 9.84
C HIS A 126 -3.95 -38.63 8.53
N GLY A 127 -2.95 -37.74 8.57
CA GLY A 127 -2.37 -37.20 7.36
C GLY A 127 -1.95 -38.37 6.48
N ALA A 128 -2.38 -38.36 5.22
CA ALA A 128 -2.03 -39.40 4.27
C ALA A 128 -0.51 -39.40 4.10
N HIS A 129 0.15 -40.40 4.67
CA HIS A 129 1.51 -40.76 4.29
C HIS A 129 1.39 -41.58 3.00
N MET A 130 1.75 -41.03 1.83
CA MET A 130 1.96 -41.89 0.64
C MET A 130 3.21 -42.73 0.86
N SER A 131 3.10 -44.00 0.52
CA SER A 131 4.27 -44.88 0.40
C SER A 131 5.01 -44.59 -0.91
N VAL A 132 6.29 -44.95 -0.99
CA VAL A 132 7.10 -44.84 -2.21
C VAL A 132 6.48 -45.66 -3.37
N GLU A 133 5.78 -46.76 -3.06
CA GLU A 133 5.02 -47.56 -4.05
C GLU A 133 3.82 -46.80 -4.64
N ASP A 134 3.15 -45.93 -3.87
CA ASP A 134 2.10 -45.04 -4.38
C ASP A 134 2.68 -43.96 -5.32
N MET A 135 3.94 -43.56 -5.11
CA MET A 135 4.64 -42.58 -5.94
C MET A 135 5.07 -43.15 -7.29
N THR A 136 5.48 -44.42 -7.35
CA THR A 136 5.80 -45.09 -8.62
C THR A 136 4.59 -45.23 -9.53
N ASN A 137 3.37 -45.24 -8.98
CA ASN A 137 2.13 -45.28 -9.76
C ASN A 137 1.54 -43.89 -10.07
N ALA A 138 2.00 -42.84 -9.38
CA ALA A 138 1.54 -41.47 -9.57
C ALA A 138 2.51 -40.70 -10.49
N ASN A 139 2.13 -40.54 -11.76
CA ASN A 139 2.84 -39.69 -12.71
C ASN A 139 2.76 -38.21 -12.27
N PHE A 140 3.65 -37.75 -11.41
CA PHE A 140 3.78 -36.32 -11.07
C PHE A 140 4.39 -35.58 -12.26
N MET A 141 3.64 -34.61 -12.80
CA MET A 141 4.16 -33.75 -13.86
C MET A 141 5.06 -32.64 -13.27
N PRO A 142 6.10 -32.16 -13.98
CA PRO A 142 7.04 -31.16 -13.47
C PRO A 142 6.41 -29.82 -13.03
N ASP A 143 5.22 -29.51 -13.53
CA ASP A 143 4.39 -28.35 -13.17
C ASP A 143 3.69 -28.50 -11.80
N GLN A 144 3.59 -29.71 -11.27
CA GLN A 144 3.03 -30.00 -9.94
C GLN A 144 4.07 -29.88 -8.82
N MET A 145 5.35 -29.73 -9.16
CA MET A 145 6.40 -29.47 -8.18
C MET A 145 6.56 -27.97 -7.97
N GLY A 146 6.26 -27.52 -6.75
CA GLY A 146 6.39 -26.11 -6.42
C GLY A 146 7.84 -25.60 -6.51
N VAL A 147 8.02 -24.28 -6.65
CA VAL A 147 9.35 -23.63 -6.68
C VAL A 147 10.21 -23.95 -5.44
N PHE A 148 9.58 -24.41 -4.36
CA PHE A 148 10.25 -24.82 -3.13
C PHE A 148 10.37 -26.35 -2.96
N ALA A 149 9.83 -27.16 -3.87
CA ALA A 149 9.94 -28.63 -3.86
C ALA A 149 11.28 -29.07 -4.48
N GLN A 150 11.90 -30.12 -3.94
CA GLN A 150 13.09 -30.76 -4.51
C GLN A 150 12.80 -32.24 -4.80
N LEU A 151 13.30 -32.73 -5.94
CA LEU A 151 13.18 -34.13 -6.36
C LEU A 151 14.28 -35.03 -5.75
N ASP A 152 15.33 -34.46 -5.15
CA ASP A 152 16.44 -35.26 -4.59
C ASP A 152 16.07 -36.00 -3.29
N ALA A 153 15.04 -35.54 -2.57
CA ALA A 153 14.47 -36.32 -1.47
C ALA A 153 13.83 -37.61 -1.99
N LEU A 154 13.37 -37.63 -3.24
CA LEU A 154 12.73 -38.76 -3.91
C LEU A 154 13.76 -39.83 -4.35
N VAL A 155 14.98 -39.41 -4.69
CA VAL A 155 16.06 -40.30 -5.19
C VAL A 155 16.79 -41.04 -4.06
N ASN A 156 16.70 -40.57 -2.82
CA ASN A 156 17.44 -41.10 -1.67
C ASN A 156 16.58 -41.85 -0.63
N LEU A 157 15.34 -42.21 -0.96
CA LEU A 157 14.48 -42.97 -0.04
C LEU A 157 14.69 -44.46 -0.21
N ASP A 158 14.98 -45.14 0.89
CA ASP A 158 14.91 -46.60 0.95
C ASP A 158 13.42 -47.05 0.89
N GLU A 159 13.16 -48.23 0.31
CA GLU A 159 11.83 -48.86 0.29
C GLU A 159 11.24 -48.93 1.71
N GLY A 160 10.31 -48.02 2.04
CA GLY A 160 9.62 -47.96 3.34
C GLY A 160 9.76 -46.64 4.11
N GLU A 161 10.53 -45.66 3.64
CA GLU A 161 10.57 -44.32 4.24
C GLU A 161 9.41 -43.43 3.74
N THR A 162 8.66 -42.83 4.67
CA THR A 162 7.57 -41.90 4.34
C THR A 162 8.08 -40.46 4.31
N ILE A 163 8.03 -39.80 3.15
CA ILE A 163 8.27 -38.34 3.07
C ILE A 163 7.05 -37.62 3.66
N PRO A 164 7.23 -36.63 4.55
CA PRO A 164 6.13 -35.81 5.03
C PRO A 164 5.86 -34.69 4.01
N TRP A 165 5.29 -34.99 2.85
CA TRP A 165 4.81 -33.96 1.94
C TRP A 165 3.46 -33.39 2.43
N ALA A 166 3.17 -32.15 2.08
CA ALA A 166 1.82 -31.59 2.11
C ALA A 166 1.42 -31.23 0.68
N VAL A 167 0.37 -31.86 0.16
CA VAL A 167 -0.25 -31.45 -1.11
C VAL A 167 -1.16 -30.26 -0.82
N SER A 168 -0.87 -29.14 -1.46
CA SER A 168 -1.73 -27.96 -1.51
C SER A 168 -3.00 -28.28 -2.33
N PRO A 169 -4.12 -27.57 -2.13
CA PRO A 169 -5.39 -27.82 -2.82
C PRO A 169 -5.35 -27.80 -4.35
N ASP A 170 -4.29 -27.23 -4.95
CA ASP A 170 -4.01 -27.19 -6.39
C ASP A 170 -3.17 -28.38 -6.89
N GLY A 171 -2.86 -29.35 -6.02
CA GLY A 171 -2.00 -30.49 -6.34
C GLY A 171 -0.51 -30.24 -6.11
N THR A 172 -0.10 -29.04 -5.66
CA THR A 172 1.33 -28.72 -5.49
C THR A 172 1.92 -29.30 -4.21
N VAL A 173 3.06 -29.98 -4.33
CA VAL A 173 3.71 -30.70 -3.22
C VAL A 173 4.69 -29.78 -2.48
N ILE A 174 4.55 -29.65 -1.15
CA ILE A 174 5.53 -29.00 -0.27
C ILE A 174 6.22 -30.07 0.57
N GLU A 175 7.56 -30.12 0.55
CA GLU A 175 8.33 -30.91 1.52
C GLU A 175 8.20 -30.30 2.92
N ARG A 176 7.59 -31.00 3.88
CA ARG A 176 7.66 -30.58 5.30
C ARG A 176 9.00 -31.01 5.89
N GLY A 177 9.49 -30.22 6.86
CA GLY A 177 10.71 -30.54 7.60
C GLY A 177 12.00 -29.93 7.02
N ARG A 178 11.89 -29.05 6.01
CA ARG A 178 13.05 -28.29 5.52
C ARG A 178 13.36 -27.12 6.44
N GLU A 179 14.57 -27.10 6.97
CA GLU A 179 15.01 -26.02 7.85
C GLU A 179 15.83 -24.95 7.11
N VAL A 180 15.44 -23.69 7.29
CA VAL A 180 16.20 -22.50 6.89
C VAL A 180 17.17 -22.15 8.01
N GLN A 181 18.47 -22.09 7.71
CA GLN A 181 19.51 -21.82 8.70
C GLN A 181 19.81 -20.32 8.83
N PHE A 182 19.60 -19.75 10.02
CA PHE A 182 19.94 -18.38 10.39
C PHE A 182 21.18 -18.35 11.29
N GLY A 183 22.34 -18.79 10.78
CA GLY A 183 23.56 -18.91 11.57
C GLY A 183 23.44 -20.01 12.63
N PRO A 184 23.40 -19.69 13.94
CA PRO A 184 23.27 -20.70 15.00
C PRO A 184 21.83 -21.20 15.23
N TYR A 185 20.83 -20.62 14.56
CA TYR A 185 19.43 -20.99 14.69
C TYR A 185 18.92 -21.59 13.38
N SER A 186 17.94 -22.48 13.44
CA SER A 186 17.22 -22.99 12.28
C SER A 186 15.71 -22.89 12.52
N ALA A 187 14.94 -22.74 11.44
CA ALA A 187 13.49 -22.71 11.49
C ALA A 187 12.91 -23.44 10.28
N ASP A 188 11.79 -24.12 10.48
CA ASP A 188 11.06 -24.78 9.39
C ASP A 188 10.61 -23.76 8.32
N ILE A 189 10.67 -24.16 7.06
CA ILE A 189 10.35 -23.30 5.92
C ILE A 189 8.92 -22.76 5.98
N SER A 190 7.94 -23.54 6.45
CA SER A 190 6.56 -23.06 6.57
C SER A 190 6.47 -21.89 7.55
N VAL A 191 7.26 -21.92 8.63
CA VAL A 191 7.35 -20.80 9.59
C VAL A 191 8.00 -19.58 8.94
N VAL A 192 9.07 -19.78 8.15
CA VAL A 192 9.74 -18.67 7.47
C VAL A 192 8.85 -18.04 6.40
N LEU A 193 8.13 -18.83 5.61
CA LEU A 193 7.14 -18.36 4.63
C LEU A 193 6.02 -17.57 5.31
N PHE A 194 5.49 -18.08 6.42
CA PHE A 194 4.50 -17.36 7.21
C PHE A 194 5.04 -16.01 7.72
N LEU A 195 6.27 -15.97 8.25
CA LEU A 195 6.89 -14.72 8.69
C LEU A 195 7.12 -13.73 7.53
N ILE A 196 7.56 -14.21 6.37
CA ILE A 196 7.66 -13.40 5.15
C ILE A 196 6.31 -12.76 4.85
N ILE A 197 5.22 -13.54 4.85
CA ILE A 197 3.86 -13.03 4.60
C ILE A 197 3.44 -12.01 5.66
N VAL A 198 3.66 -12.28 6.95
CA VAL A 198 3.34 -11.34 8.04
C VAL A 198 4.02 -9.98 7.81
N PHE A 199 5.30 -9.98 7.42
CA PHE A 199 6.04 -8.76 7.15
C PHE A 199 5.62 -8.06 5.84
N ILE A 200 5.30 -8.82 4.79
CA ILE A 200 4.71 -8.28 3.55
C ILE A 200 3.37 -7.62 3.88
N VAL A 201 2.48 -8.30 4.61
CA VAL A 201 1.17 -7.80 5.01
C VAL A 201 1.30 -6.56 5.88
N LEU A 202 2.31 -6.47 6.76
CA LEU A 202 2.60 -5.25 7.50
C LEU A 202 2.95 -4.08 6.57
N GLY A 203 3.76 -4.34 5.55
CA GLY A 203 4.08 -3.38 4.50
C GLY A 203 2.87 -2.93 3.68
N VAL A 204 2.06 -3.89 3.24
CA VAL A 204 0.82 -3.67 2.50
C VAL A 204 -0.18 -2.90 3.33
N SER A 205 -0.28 -3.18 4.63
CA SER A 205 -1.15 -2.46 5.56
C SER A 205 -0.83 -0.97 5.60
N GLY A 206 0.45 -0.60 5.52
CA GLY A 206 0.89 0.79 5.45
C GLY A 206 0.49 1.49 4.14
N LYS A 207 0.67 0.83 2.99
CA LYS A 207 0.44 1.46 1.66
C LYS A 207 -1.02 1.39 1.19
N SER A 208 -1.66 0.24 1.37
CA SER A 208 -3.06 -0.03 0.98
C SER A 208 -4.05 0.22 2.10
N ALA A 209 -3.63 0.90 3.18
CA ALA A 209 -4.47 1.29 4.31
C ALA A 209 -5.30 0.12 4.85
N GLN A 210 -4.66 -1.02 5.14
CA GLN A 210 -5.32 -2.15 5.80
C GLN A 210 -5.21 -2.03 7.32
N ILE A 211 -6.06 -2.75 8.04
CA ILE A 211 -5.91 -2.90 9.49
C ILE A 211 -4.54 -3.52 9.77
N PRO A 212 -3.72 -2.92 10.66
CA PRO A 212 -4.08 -1.84 11.59
C PRO A 212 -3.79 -0.40 11.07
N LEU A 213 -3.01 -0.24 9.99
CA LEU A 213 -2.40 1.02 9.59
C LEU A 213 -3.27 1.92 8.67
N PHE A 214 -4.60 1.83 8.69
CA PHE A 214 -5.49 2.54 7.75
C PHE A 214 -5.77 4.03 8.07
N VAL A 215 -5.45 4.47 9.30
CA VAL A 215 -5.88 5.77 9.87
C VAL A 215 -5.39 7.00 9.09
N TRP A 216 -4.31 6.90 8.32
CA TRP A 216 -3.77 8.04 7.58
C TRP A 216 -4.59 8.40 6.32
N LEU A 217 -5.35 7.46 5.75
CA LEU A 217 -6.01 7.65 4.46
C LEU A 217 -7.12 8.72 4.49
N PRO A 218 -8.01 8.75 5.50
CA PRO A 218 -9.02 9.80 5.60
C PRO A 218 -8.42 11.19 5.79
N ASP A 219 -7.29 11.29 6.48
CA ASP A 219 -6.62 12.58 6.73
C ASP A 219 -5.88 13.09 5.47
N ALA A 220 -5.49 12.18 4.56
CA ALA A 220 -4.94 12.55 3.25
C ALA A 220 -5.95 13.33 2.38
N MET A 221 -7.24 13.32 2.73
CA MET A 221 -8.29 14.10 2.04
C MET A 221 -8.17 15.61 2.25
N ALA A 222 -7.29 16.07 3.14
CA ALA A 222 -6.92 17.48 3.22
C ALA A 222 -6.22 17.98 1.94
N GLY A 223 -5.66 17.07 1.13
CA GLY A 223 -5.02 17.40 -0.14
C GLY A 223 -6.00 17.85 -1.24
N PRO A 224 -5.48 18.44 -2.34
CA PRO A 224 -6.29 18.82 -3.49
C PRO A 224 -6.97 17.61 -4.14
N THR A 225 -8.22 17.78 -4.58
CA THR A 225 -9.05 16.67 -5.08
C THR A 225 -8.45 15.91 -6.28
N PRO A 226 -7.77 16.55 -7.27
CA PRO A 226 -7.10 15.81 -8.34
C PRO A 226 -5.96 14.92 -7.84
N VAL A 227 -5.24 15.34 -6.78
CA VAL A 227 -4.21 14.52 -6.13
C VAL A 227 -4.87 13.33 -5.44
N SER A 228 -5.99 13.54 -4.76
CA SER A 228 -6.76 12.46 -4.15
C SER A 228 -7.24 11.45 -5.21
N ALA A 229 -7.75 11.92 -6.35
CA ALA A 229 -8.14 11.03 -7.44
C ALA A 229 -6.97 10.16 -7.92
N LEU A 230 -5.78 10.73 -8.13
CA LEU A 230 -4.61 9.97 -8.56
C LEU A 230 -4.12 8.97 -7.50
N MET A 231 -3.96 9.43 -6.25
CA MET A 231 -3.34 8.65 -5.17
C MET A 231 -4.22 7.50 -4.68
N HIS A 232 -5.54 7.71 -4.61
CA HIS A 232 -6.50 6.73 -4.08
C HIS A 232 -7.12 5.84 -5.15
N ALA A 233 -6.99 6.19 -6.43
CA ALA A 233 -7.47 5.35 -7.52
C ALA A 233 -6.35 4.52 -8.17
N ALA A 234 -5.17 5.10 -8.43
CA ALA A 234 -4.21 4.51 -9.36
C ALA A 234 -2.84 4.14 -8.76
N THR A 235 -2.29 4.89 -7.81
CA THR A 235 -0.85 4.79 -7.48
C THR A 235 -0.54 4.25 -6.09
N MET A 236 -0.86 4.99 -5.03
CA MET A 236 -0.28 4.70 -3.71
C MET A 236 -0.91 3.46 -3.07
N VAL A 237 -2.23 3.35 -3.16
CA VAL A 237 -2.97 2.30 -2.48
C VAL A 237 -3.04 0.98 -3.26
N THR A 238 -2.88 1.05 -4.58
CA THR A 238 -2.85 -0.11 -5.49
C THR A 238 -1.52 -0.86 -5.40
N ALA A 239 -0.42 -0.16 -5.06
CA ALA A 239 0.91 -0.74 -4.95
C ALA A 239 0.99 -1.91 -3.95
N GLY A 240 0.25 -1.85 -2.83
CA GLY A 240 0.25 -2.96 -1.86
C GLY A 240 -0.55 -4.18 -2.35
N VAL A 241 -1.66 -3.97 -3.06
CA VAL A 241 -2.41 -5.07 -3.71
C VAL A 241 -1.55 -5.73 -4.78
N TYR A 242 -0.90 -4.92 -5.62
CA TYR A 242 0.04 -5.41 -6.63
C TYR A 242 1.19 -6.23 -6.00
N LEU A 243 1.77 -5.74 -4.90
CA LEU A 243 2.83 -6.47 -4.20
C LEU A 243 2.35 -7.85 -3.71
N LEU A 244 1.15 -7.95 -3.14
CA LEU A 244 0.59 -9.24 -2.71
C LEU A 244 0.39 -10.18 -3.89
N VAL A 245 -0.19 -9.69 -5.00
CA VAL A 245 -0.37 -10.51 -6.22
C VAL A 245 0.98 -10.97 -6.77
N ARG A 246 2.01 -10.13 -6.77
CA ARG A 246 3.36 -10.53 -7.19
C ARG A 246 4.05 -11.47 -6.21
N SER A 247 3.59 -11.51 -4.96
CA SER A 247 4.07 -12.42 -3.92
C SER A 247 3.26 -13.72 -3.87
N ASN A 248 2.44 -14.02 -4.90
CA ASN A 248 1.59 -15.22 -5.00
C ASN A 248 2.35 -16.51 -4.66
N VAL A 249 3.60 -16.64 -5.12
CA VAL A 249 4.43 -17.82 -4.87
C VAL A 249 4.53 -18.09 -3.36
N PHE A 250 4.85 -17.09 -2.54
CA PHE A 250 4.95 -17.30 -1.09
C PHE A 250 3.59 -17.57 -0.45
N ILE A 251 2.54 -16.92 -0.94
CA ILE A 251 1.18 -16.97 -0.36
C ILE A 251 0.54 -18.34 -0.60
N THR A 252 0.66 -18.89 -1.81
CA THR A 252 0.10 -20.19 -2.17
C THR A 252 0.68 -21.31 -1.29
N TYR A 253 1.97 -21.23 -0.94
CA TYR A 253 2.64 -22.23 -0.09
C TYR A 253 2.51 -21.99 1.43
N SER A 254 1.66 -21.06 1.89
CA SER A 254 1.40 -20.85 3.32
C SER A 254 -0.10 -20.66 3.60
N PRO A 255 -0.82 -21.74 3.94
CA PRO A 255 -2.25 -21.68 4.29
C PRO A 255 -2.53 -20.73 5.45
N GLU A 256 -1.64 -20.67 6.45
CA GLU A 256 -1.77 -19.74 7.58
C GLU A 256 -1.62 -18.28 7.13
N GLY A 257 -0.72 -18.01 6.18
CA GLY A 257 -0.53 -16.71 5.57
C GLY A 257 -1.74 -16.26 4.75
N ARG A 258 -2.35 -17.17 3.98
CA ARG A 258 -3.60 -16.93 3.26
C ARG A 258 -4.74 -16.54 4.19
N LEU A 259 -4.94 -17.32 5.25
CA LEU A 259 -5.98 -17.02 6.25
C LEU A 259 -5.76 -15.64 6.90
N LEU A 260 -4.51 -15.30 7.23
CA LEU A 260 -4.17 -13.98 7.77
C LEU A 260 -4.55 -12.85 6.80
N ILE A 261 -4.22 -12.99 5.51
CA ILE A 261 -4.56 -12.03 4.46
C ILE A 261 -6.08 -11.91 4.32
N ALA A 262 -6.79 -13.03 4.26
CA ALA A 262 -8.24 -13.11 4.14
C ALA A 262 -8.96 -12.40 5.31
N ILE A 263 -8.51 -12.64 6.55
CA ILE A 263 -9.06 -12.01 7.75
C ILE A 263 -8.81 -10.50 7.72
N ILE A 264 -7.58 -10.07 7.42
CA ILE A 264 -7.22 -8.64 7.42
C ILE A 264 -7.99 -7.89 6.33
N GLY A 265 -8.07 -8.42 5.11
CA GLY A 265 -8.82 -7.82 4.02
C GLY A 265 -10.30 -7.70 4.34
N THR A 266 -10.92 -8.78 4.83
CA THR A 266 -12.35 -8.83 5.16
C THR A 266 -12.68 -7.89 6.32
N ALA A 267 -11.88 -7.92 7.40
CA ALA A 267 -12.07 -7.02 8.54
C ALA A 267 -11.92 -5.56 8.12
N THR A 268 -10.94 -5.25 7.26
CA THR A 268 -10.75 -3.90 6.71
C THR A 268 -11.95 -3.47 5.87
N ALA A 269 -12.47 -4.35 5.01
CA ALA A 269 -13.64 -4.07 4.17
C ALA A 269 -14.87 -3.68 5.02
N LEU A 270 -15.13 -4.43 6.09
CA LEU A 270 -16.26 -4.22 7.01
C LEU A 270 -16.08 -2.97 7.88
N VAL A 271 -14.92 -2.81 8.52
CA VAL A 271 -14.62 -1.67 9.41
C VAL A 271 -14.70 -0.36 8.65
N ALA A 272 -14.13 -0.31 7.45
CA ALA A 272 -14.17 0.89 6.62
C ALA A 272 -15.56 1.16 6.06
N GLY A 273 -16.28 0.12 5.63
CA GLY A 273 -17.66 0.24 5.17
C GLY A 273 -18.59 0.82 6.24
N LEU A 274 -18.50 0.30 7.48
CA LEU A 274 -19.25 0.81 8.62
C LEU A 274 -18.86 2.26 8.96
N THR A 275 -17.55 2.57 8.96
CA THR A 275 -17.05 3.91 9.25
C THR A 275 -17.54 4.94 8.22
N ALA A 276 -17.57 4.58 6.94
CA ALA A 276 -18.04 5.44 5.85
C ALA A 276 -19.50 5.89 6.02
N VAL A 277 -20.36 5.04 6.60
CA VAL A 277 -21.76 5.39 6.90
C VAL A 277 -21.87 6.62 7.79
N GLY A 278 -20.95 6.76 8.75
CA GLY A 278 -20.97 7.83 9.75
C GLY A 278 -20.31 9.15 9.32
N GLN A 279 -19.71 9.22 8.12
CA GLN A 279 -18.93 10.41 7.73
C GLN A 279 -19.79 11.49 7.07
N TRP A 280 -19.47 12.75 7.37
CA TRP A 280 -20.16 13.94 6.83
C TRP A 280 -19.44 14.60 5.66
N ASP A 281 -18.13 14.42 5.58
CA ASP A 281 -17.30 14.99 4.52
C ASP A 281 -17.37 14.09 3.27
N ILE A 282 -17.67 14.72 2.12
CA ILE A 282 -17.85 14.04 0.84
C ILE A 282 -16.61 13.24 0.41
N LYS A 283 -15.40 13.76 0.64
CA LYS A 283 -14.13 13.11 0.31
C LYS A 283 -13.78 12.04 1.34
N ARG A 284 -14.07 12.24 2.62
CA ARG A 284 -13.82 11.21 3.65
C ARG A 284 -14.67 9.95 3.42
N VAL A 285 -15.94 10.08 3.00
CA VAL A 285 -16.74 8.91 2.58
C VAL A 285 -16.04 8.17 1.44
N LEU A 286 -15.52 8.91 0.44
CA LEU A 286 -14.79 8.33 -0.68
C LEU A 286 -13.46 7.67 -0.27
N ALA A 287 -12.75 8.23 0.71
CA ALA A 287 -11.54 7.65 1.27
C ALA A 287 -11.82 6.31 1.98
N PHE A 288 -12.80 6.26 2.88
CA PHE A 288 -13.17 5.02 3.56
C PHE A 288 -13.73 3.97 2.61
N SER A 289 -14.47 4.40 1.58
CA SER A 289 -14.89 3.47 0.55
C SER A 289 -13.71 2.90 -0.25
N THR A 290 -12.60 3.64 -0.43
CA THR A 290 -11.36 3.10 -1.00
C THR A 290 -10.70 2.10 -0.05
N VAL A 291 -10.61 2.41 1.26
CA VAL A 291 -10.13 1.42 2.25
C VAL A 291 -10.93 0.13 2.15
N SER A 292 -12.26 0.24 2.03
CA SER A 292 -13.14 -0.92 1.92
C SER A 292 -12.90 -1.73 0.64
N GLN A 293 -12.78 -1.08 -0.52
CA GLN A 293 -12.52 -1.78 -1.79
C GLN A 293 -11.12 -2.42 -1.87
N LEU A 294 -10.11 -1.81 -1.24
CA LEU A 294 -8.80 -2.46 -1.12
C LEU A 294 -8.86 -3.66 -0.19
N GLY A 295 -9.66 -3.58 0.88
CA GLY A 295 -9.98 -4.74 1.73
C GLY A 295 -10.62 -5.88 0.94
N PHE A 296 -11.53 -5.57 0.00
CA PHE A 296 -12.07 -6.55 -0.97
C PHE A 296 -10.96 -7.23 -1.78
N MET A 297 -10.05 -6.45 -2.39
CA MET A 297 -8.96 -7.00 -3.22
C MET A 297 -7.97 -7.82 -2.39
N VAL A 298 -7.63 -7.36 -1.18
CA VAL A 298 -6.74 -8.08 -0.26
C VAL A 298 -7.39 -9.38 0.21
N ALA A 299 -8.68 -9.36 0.52
CA ALA A 299 -9.43 -10.56 0.89
C ALA A 299 -9.50 -11.59 -0.25
N ALA A 300 -9.70 -11.13 -1.49
CA ALA A 300 -9.66 -11.97 -2.70
C ALA A 300 -8.30 -12.68 -2.85
N ILE A 301 -7.19 -11.97 -2.64
CA ILE A 301 -5.85 -12.56 -2.66
C ILE A 301 -5.68 -13.62 -1.57
N GLY A 302 -6.31 -13.43 -0.41
CA GLY A 302 -6.28 -14.41 0.69
C GLY A 302 -6.93 -15.76 0.35
N VAL A 303 -7.81 -15.83 -0.64
CA VAL A 303 -8.43 -17.07 -1.14
C VAL A 303 -7.83 -17.54 -2.47
N GLY A 304 -6.75 -16.91 -2.94
CA GLY A 304 -6.10 -17.25 -4.21
C GLY A 304 -6.73 -16.62 -5.46
N ALA A 305 -7.72 -15.74 -5.31
CA ALA A 305 -8.41 -15.04 -6.41
C ALA A 305 -7.57 -13.85 -6.93
N TYR A 306 -6.34 -14.13 -7.39
CA TYR A 306 -5.37 -13.09 -7.77
C TYR A 306 -5.80 -12.33 -9.04
N VAL A 307 -6.35 -13.03 -10.03
CA VAL A 307 -6.82 -12.44 -11.30
C VAL A 307 -8.00 -11.51 -11.02
N ALA A 308 -9.01 -12.00 -10.29
CA ALA A 308 -10.16 -11.22 -9.86
C ALA A 308 -9.76 -9.95 -9.07
N ALA A 309 -8.75 -10.05 -8.20
CA ALA A 309 -8.23 -8.91 -7.44
C ALA A 309 -7.62 -7.81 -8.35
N ILE A 310 -6.82 -8.19 -9.36
CA ILE A 310 -6.25 -7.23 -10.33
C ILE A 310 -7.32 -6.68 -11.25
N PHE A 311 -8.25 -7.51 -11.71
CA PHE A 311 -9.38 -7.05 -12.51
C PHE A 311 -10.20 -6.01 -11.73
N HIS A 312 -10.52 -6.27 -10.46
CA HIS A 312 -11.18 -5.29 -9.61
C HIS A 312 -10.34 -4.04 -9.39
N LEU A 313 -9.01 -4.15 -9.26
CA LEU A 313 -8.10 -3.01 -9.14
C LEU A 313 -8.20 -2.07 -10.37
N VAL A 314 -8.26 -2.64 -11.58
CA VAL A 314 -8.39 -1.87 -12.83
C VAL A 314 -9.75 -1.16 -12.90
N THR A 315 -10.85 -1.89 -12.68
CA THR A 315 -12.19 -1.27 -12.71
C THR A 315 -12.31 -0.19 -11.63
N HIS A 316 -11.76 -0.46 -10.44
CA HIS A 316 -11.72 0.46 -9.31
C HIS A 316 -11.00 1.77 -9.61
N ALA A 317 -9.85 1.72 -10.29
CA ALA A 317 -9.14 2.93 -10.68
C ALA A 317 -10.04 3.88 -11.49
N VAL A 318 -10.85 3.33 -12.40
CA VAL A 318 -11.75 4.12 -13.25
C VAL A 318 -12.91 4.73 -12.45
N PHE A 319 -13.69 3.91 -11.74
CA PHE A 319 -14.86 4.44 -11.03
C PHE A 319 -14.50 5.26 -9.78
N LYS A 320 -13.32 5.06 -9.17
CA LYS A 320 -12.84 5.95 -8.10
C LYS A 320 -12.33 7.28 -8.62
N ALA A 321 -11.58 7.30 -9.71
CA ALA A 321 -11.17 8.55 -10.33
C ALA A 321 -12.42 9.38 -10.69
N LEU A 322 -13.45 8.73 -11.23
CA LEU A 322 -14.76 9.34 -11.51
C LEU A 322 -15.39 9.96 -10.26
N LEU A 323 -15.51 9.20 -9.17
CA LEU A 323 -16.14 9.66 -7.93
C LEU A 323 -15.35 10.79 -7.26
N PHE A 324 -14.02 10.69 -7.20
CA PHE A 324 -13.18 11.74 -6.61
C PHE A 324 -13.24 13.03 -7.43
N LEU A 325 -13.06 12.96 -8.75
CA LEU A 325 -13.17 14.14 -9.61
C LEU A 325 -14.60 14.72 -9.62
N GLY A 326 -15.62 13.86 -9.54
CA GLY A 326 -17.01 14.26 -9.42
C GLY A 326 -17.29 14.99 -8.10
N SER A 327 -16.74 14.49 -6.98
CA SER A 327 -16.79 15.20 -5.69
C SER A 327 -16.05 16.53 -5.75
N GLY A 328 -14.94 16.61 -6.49
CA GLY A 328 -14.21 17.85 -6.73
C GLY A 328 -15.03 18.89 -7.49
N SER A 329 -15.80 18.44 -8.49
CA SER A 329 -16.76 19.30 -9.20
C SER A 329 -17.83 19.85 -8.26
N VAL A 330 -18.41 18.99 -7.40
CA VAL A 330 -19.40 19.41 -6.39
C VAL A 330 -18.80 20.44 -5.42
N ILE A 331 -17.63 20.16 -4.85
CA ILE A 331 -16.95 21.07 -3.90
C ILE A 331 -16.68 22.41 -4.57
N HIS A 332 -16.14 22.40 -5.79
CA HIS A 332 -15.81 23.61 -6.53
C HIS A 332 -17.05 24.44 -6.87
N GLY A 333 -18.16 23.79 -7.25
CA GLY A 333 -19.44 24.46 -7.49
C GLY A 333 -19.99 25.11 -6.22
N VAL A 334 -19.96 24.42 -5.09
CA VAL A 334 -20.40 24.97 -3.80
C VAL A 334 -19.51 26.13 -3.35
N GLU A 335 -18.19 26.02 -3.51
CA GLU A 335 -17.23 27.10 -3.21
C GLU A 335 -17.49 28.36 -4.06
N HIS A 336 -17.77 28.20 -5.36
CA HIS A 336 -18.17 29.32 -6.23
C HIS A 336 -19.48 29.96 -5.78
N GLY A 337 -20.45 29.13 -5.36
CA GLY A 337 -21.71 29.60 -4.80
C GLY A 337 -21.49 30.47 -3.55
N GLU A 338 -20.57 30.07 -2.66
CA GLU A 338 -20.24 30.84 -1.46
C GLU A 338 -19.56 32.17 -1.79
N HIS A 339 -18.63 32.19 -2.74
CA HIS A 339 -18.01 33.44 -3.20
C HIS A 339 -19.04 34.43 -3.75
N HIS A 340 -20.04 33.95 -4.50
CA HIS A 340 -21.13 34.80 -4.99
C HIS A 340 -21.95 35.40 -3.85
N VAL A 341 -22.19 34.64 -2.78
CA VAL A 341 -22.93 35.12 -1.59
C VAL A 341 -22.11 36.19 -0.85
N HIS A 342 -20.81 35.97 -0.66
CA HIS A 342 -19.93 36.97 -0.04
C HIS A 342 -19.82 38.26 -0.86
N GLU A 343 -19.73 38.19 -2.19
CA GLU A 343 -19.69 39.38 -3.05
C GLU A 343 -21.01 40.18 -2.98
N LEU A 344 -22.16 39.50 -2.95
CA LEU A 344 -23.48 40.14 -2.78
C LEU A 344 -23.57 40.88 -1.44
N HIS A 345 -23.08 40.29 -0.35
CA HIS A 345 -23.11 40.92 0.98
C HIS A 345 -22.02 41.99 1.19
N ALA A 346 -20.91 41.94 0.45
CA ALA A 346 -19.85 42.94 0.50
C ALA A 346 -20.27 44.29 -0.11
N HIS A 347 -21.23 44.29 -1.04
CA HIS A 347 -21.72 45.53 -1.66
C HIS A 347 -22.81 46.25 -0.86
N ASP A 348 -23.44 45.60 0.12
CA ASP A 348 -24.52 46.19 0.93
C ASP A 348 -24.03 46.83 2.25
N HIS A 349 -22.76 46.61 2.65
CA HIS A 349 -22.20 47.16 3.89
C HIS A 349 -20.88 47.91 3.69
N HIS A 350 -20.98 49.20 3.35
CA HIS A 350 -19.92 50.16 3.62
C HIS A 350 -19.88 50.46 5.13
N GLY A 351 -19.04 49.73 5.87
CA GLY A 351 -18.69 50.05 7.25
C GLY A 351 -19.23 49.05 8.26
N ASP A 352 -18.48 47.99 8.51
CA ASP A 352 -17.85 47.73 9.82
C ASP A 352 -17.13 46.38 9.73
N HIS A 353 -15.83 46.39 10.02
CA HIS A 353 -15.04 45.19 10.21
C HIS A 353 -15.51 44.51 11.50
N HIS A 354 -16.57 43.72 11.43
CA HIS A 354 -16.85 42.71 12.42
C HIS A 354 -16.20 41.41 11.94
N ASP A 355 -15.15 41.01 12.64
CA ASP A 355 -14.65 39.64 12.67
C ASP A 355 -15.80 38.73 13.12
N ASP A 356 -16.64 38.28 12.18
CA ASP A 356 -17.69 37.33 12.48
C ASP A 356 -17.02 35.99 12.75
N HIS A 357 -16.92 35.66 14.04
CA HIS A 357 -16.47 34.37 14.58
C HIS A 357 -17.50 33.25 14.29
N GLY A 358 -18.13 33.26 13.13
CA GLY A 358 -18.95 32.16 12.63
C GLY A 358 -18.08 30.92 12.41
N GLU A 359 -18.66 29.74 12.61
CA GLU A 359 -18.04 28.46 12.21
C GLU A 359 -17.61 28.57 10.73
N PRO A 360 -16.36 28.23 10.38
CA PRO A 360 -15.90 28.32 8.99
C PRO A 360 -16.78 27.45 8.10
N PHE A 361 -17.33 28.03 7.03
CA PHE A 361 -18.09 27.27 6.04
C PHE A 361 -17.18 26.24 5.37
N ASP A 362 -17.51 24.96 5.53
CA ASP A 362 -16.81 23.87 4.87
C ASP A 362 -17.61 23.40 3.64
N PRO A 363 -17.14 23.67 2.41
CA PRO A 363 -17.80 23.21 1.18
C PRO A 363 -17.70 21.70 0.98
N GLN A 364 -16.90 20.97 1.78
CA GLN A 364 -16.77 19.51 1.71
C GLN A 364 -17.80 18.79 2.57
N ASP A 365 -18.43 19.49 3.51
CA ASP A 365 -19.45 18.93 4.39
C ASP A 365 -20.79 18.77 3.66
N MET A 366 -21.29 17.54 3.57
CA MET A 366 -22.55 17.22 2.89
C MET A 366 -23.77 17.87 3.56
N ARG A 367 -23.66 18.29 4.82
CA ARG A 367 -24.71 19.07 5.52
C ARG A 367 -24.93 20.43 4.89
N ASN A 368 -23.90 20.99 4.26
CA ASN A 368 -23.94 22.26 3.54
C ASN A 368 -24.37 22.11 2.08
N MET A 369 -24.68 20.90 1.61
CA MET A 369 -25.08 20.61 0.22
C MET A 369 -26.59 20.36 0.11
N GLY A 370 -27.05 19.77 -1.00
CA GLY A 370 -28.44 19.39 -1.25
C GLY A 370 -29.00 20.03 -2.52
N GLY A 371 -29.94 19.35 -3.18
CA GLY A 371 -30.64 19.86 -4.37
C GLY A 371 -29.77 20.09 -5.62
N LEU A 372 -28.51 19.63 -5.62
CA LEU A 372 -27.55 19.93 -6.70
C LEU A 372 -27.88 19.23 -8.03
N ARG A 373 -28.75 18.21 -8.05
CA ARG A 373 -29.09 17.48 -9.30
C ARG A 373 -29.62 18.38 -10.43
N ALA A 374 -30.34 19.44 -10.08
CA ALA A 374 -30.94 20.36 -11.05
C ALA A 374 -29.96 21.44 -11.51
N ARG A 375 -28.92 21.70 -10.71
CA ARG A 375 -27.89 22.72 -10.98
C ARG A 375 -26.69 22.16 -11.71
N MET A 376 -26.29 20.94 -11.34
CA MET A 376 -25.13 20.26 -11.88
C MET A 376 -25.54 18.91 -12.50
N PRO A 377 -26.32 18.90 -13.60
CA PRO A 377 -26.87 17.66 -14.16
C PRO A 377 -25.81 16.71 -14.72
N ILE A 378 -24.72 17.23 -15.29
CA ILE A 378 -23.65 16.39 -15.86
C ILE A 378 -22.87 15.75 -14.72
N THR A 379 -22.49 16.56 -13.72
CA THR A 379 -21.82 16.07 -12.52
C THR A 379 -22.70 15.04 -11.79
N PHE A 380 -24.01 15.27 -11.68
CA PHE A 380 -24.94 14.32 -11.07
C PHE A 380 -24.98 12.96 -11.80
N VAL A 381 -25.16 12.96 -13.12
CA VAL A 381 -25.26 11.71 -13.89
C VAL A 381 -23.95 10.93 -13.84
N THR A 382 -22.81 11.61 -14.00
CA THR A 382 -21.49 10.98 -13.94
C THR A 382 -21.18 10.42 -12.54
N TYR A 383 -21.53 11.16 -11.49
CA TYR A 383 -21.39 10.69 -10.11
C TYR A 383 -22.31 9.50 -9.79
N LEU A 384 -23.53 9.50 -10.34
CA LEU A 384 -24.48 8.40 -10.21
C LEU A 384 -23.96 7.11 -10.88
N ILE A 385 -23.40 7.22 -12.08
CA ILE A 385 -22.75 6.10 -12.77
C ILE A 385 -21.59 5.53 -11.93
N GLY A 386 -20.72 6.40 -11.40
CA GLY A 386 -19.64 5.97 -10.50
C GLY A 386 -20.15 5.29 -9.23
N THR A 387 -21.26 5.76 -8.68
CA THR A 387 -21.92 5.18 -7.51
C THR A 387 -22.47 3.78 -7.81
N PHE A 388 -23.12 3.60 -8.96
CA PHE A 388 -23.63 2.30 -9.39
C PHE A 388 -22.53 1.30 -9.72
N ALA A 389 -21.45 1.76 -10.37
CA ALA A 389 -20.25 0.95 -10.58
C ALA A 389 -19.64 0.50 -9.25
N LEU A 390 -19.39 1.42 -8.32
CA LEU A 390 -18.82 1.09 -7.01
C LEU A 390 -19.73 0.17 -6.17
N SER A 391 -21.06 0.30 -6.29
CA SER A 391 -22.03 -0.55 -5.59
C SER A 391 -22.18 -1.95 -6.18
N GLY A 392 -21.61 -2.21 -7.36
CA GLY A 392 -21.71 -3.50 -8.03
C GLY A 392 -23.07 -3.78 -8.67
N LEU A 393 -23.75 -2.75 -9.19
CA LEU A 393 -25.02 -2.96 -9.90
C LEU A 393 -24.80 -3.58 -11.29
N PRO A 394 -25.72 -4.45 -11.76
CA PRO A 394 -25.64 -5.02 -13.10
C PRO A 394 -25.45 -3.95 -14.18
N ILE A 395 -24.77 -4.32 -15.27
CA ILE A 395 -24.32 -3.45 -16.39
C ILE A 395 -22.99 -2.72 -16.11
N PHE A 396 -22.73 -2.28 -14.88
CA PHE A 396 -21.54 -1.49 -14.58
C PHE A 396 -20.31 -2.34 -14.24
N ALA A 397 -19.11 -1.77 -14.38
CA ALA A 397 -17.86 -2.53 -14.27
C ALA A 397 -17.61 -3.18 -12.91
N GLY A 398 -18.10 -2.59 -11.82
CA GLY A 398 -17.93 -3.16 -10.49
C GLY A 398 -18.80 -4.38 -10.22
N PHE A 399 -19.83 -4.66 -11.04
CA PHE A 399 -20.59 -5.91 -10.93
C PHE A 399 -19.70 -7.09 -11.33
N TRP A 400 -19.17 -7.07 -12.55
CA TRP A 400 -18.33 -8.13 -13.10
C TRP A 400 -17.14 -8.45 -12.19
N SER A 401 -16.43 -7.41 -11.74
CA SER A 401 -15.22 -7.60 -10.93
C SER A 401 -15.47 -8.02 -9.47
N LYS A 402 -16.62 -7.68 -8.87
CA LYS A 402 -16.94 -8.13 -7.50
C LYS A 402 -17.59 -9.50 -7.48
N ASP A 403 -18.38 -9.83 -8.49
CA ASP A 403 -19.04 -11.12 -8.61
C ASP A 403 -18.00 -12.24 -8.74
N GLU A 404 -16.95 -12.02 -9.54
CA GLU A 404 -15.80 -12.92 -9.68
C GLU A 404 -15.10 -13.19 -8.34
N ILE A 405 -14.78 -12.13 -7.57
CA ILE A 405 -14.19 -12.27 -6.23
C ILE A 405 -15.08 -13.10 -5.28
N LEU A 406 -16.39 -12.85 -5.30
CA LEU A 406 -17.33 -13.57 -4.44
C LEU A 406 -17.49 -15.03 -4.88
N LEU A 407 -17.42 -15.29 -6.19
CA LEU A 407 -17.52 -16.63 -6.75
C LEU A 407 -16.31 -17.46 -6.37
N ASP A 408 -15.10 -16.93 -6.59
CA ASP A 408 -13.85 -17.59 -6.21
C ASP A 408 -13.80 -17.87 -4.70
N ALA A 409 -14.25 -16.92 -3.86
CA ALA A 409 -14.32 -17.13 -2.42
C ALA A 409 -15.30 -18.24 -2.02
N LEU A 410 -16.44 -18.35 -2.71
CA LEU A 410 -17.44 -19.39 -2.46
C LEU A 410 -16.93 -20.77 -2.89
N VAL A 411 -16.31 -20.85 -4.06
CA VAL A 411 -15.72 -22.08 -4.61
C VAL A 411 -14.57 -22.53 -3.73
N HIS A 412 -13.65 -21.63 -3.36
CA HIS A 412 -12.56 -21.92 -2.43
C HIS A 412 -13.06 -22.44 -1.08
N GLY A 413 -14.15 -21.85 -0.55
CA GLY A 413 -14.79 -22.31 0.68
C GLY A 413 -15.56 -23.63 0.54
N GLY A 414 -16.03 -23.98 -0.65
CA GLY A 414 -16.82 -25.20 -0.90
C GLY A 414 -15.98 -26.42 -1.26
N GLU A 415 -14.91 -26.23 -2.03
CA GLU A 415 -14.13 -27.31 -2.66
C GLU A 415 -12.81 -27.59 -1.93
N SER A 416 -12.37 -26.71 -1.01
CA SER A 416 -11.12 -26.94 -0.29
C SER A 416 -11.20 -28.07 0.72
N THR A 417 -10.19 -28.93 0.71
CA THR A 417 -10.01 -30.04 1.65
C THR A 417 -9.41 -29.60 3.00
N ASN A 418 -8.74 -28.44 3.03
CA ASN A 418 -8.11 -27.89 4.24
C ASN A 418 -9.08 -26.99 5.01
N VAL A 419 -9.25 -27.24 6.31
CA VAL A 419 -10.14 -26.48 7.20
C VAL A 419 -9.82 -24.98 7.23
N LEU A 420 -8.55 -24.59 7.17
CA LEU A 420 -8.14 -23.18 7.21
C LEU A 420 -8.55 -22.43 5.94
N ASP A 421 -8.47 -23.10 4.79
CA ASP A 421 -8.85 -22.57 3.48
C ASP A 421 -10.36 -22.55 3.29
N GLN A 422 -11.03 -23.58 3.78
CA GLN A 422 -12.48 -23.61 3.84
C GLN A 422 -13.01 -22.41 4.65
N LEU A 423 -12.39 -22.17 5.81
CA LEU A 423 -12.71 -21.04 6.67
C LEU A 423 -12.40 -19.70 6.00
N SER A 424 -11.25 -19.56 5.31
CA SER A 424 -10.88 -18.34 4.61
C SER A 424 -11.90 -18.01 3.51
N GLY A 425 -12.31 -18.99 2.71
CA GLY A 425 -13.33 -18.86 1.66
C GLY A 425 -14.66 -18.34 2.20
N PHE A 426 -15.21 -18.97 3.25
CA PHE A 426 -16.47 -18.53 3.85
C PHE A 426 -16.38 -17.17 4.55
N ILE A 427 -15.29 -16.87 5.27
CA ILE A 427 -15.08 -15.56 5.89
C ILE A 427 -15.11 -14.47 4.82
N VAL A 428 -14.37 -14.68 3.73
CA VAL A 428 -14.30 -13.73 2.62
C VAL A 428 -15.67 -13.61 1.96
N PHE A 429 -16.32 -14.71 1.61
CA PHE A 429 -17.64 -14.68 0.97
C PHE A 429 -18.69 -13.89 1.78
N PHE A 430 -18.97 -14.31 3.01
CA PHE A 430 -20.00 -13.67 3.83
C PHE A 430 -19.61 -12.26 4.26
N GLY A 431 -18.34 -12.06 4.61
CA GLY A 431 -17.84 -10.75 5.03
C GLY A 431 -17.87 -9.74 3.90
N LEU A 432 -17.45 -10.12 2.69
CA LEU A 432 -17.50 -9.24 1.52
C LEU A 432 -18.94 -9.01 1.04
N LEU A 433 -19.84 -9.99 1.13
CA LEU A 433 -21.26 -9.77 0.82
C LEU A 433 -21.89 -8.69 1.73
N VAL A 434 -21.57 -8.71 3.03
CA VAL A 434 -21.99 -7.66 3.97
C VAL A 434 -21.31 -6.32 3.65
N ALA A 435 -20.01 -6.32 3.33
CA ALA A 435 -19.30 -5.11 2.94
C ALA A 435 -19.82 -4.49 1.62
N ALA A 436 -20.31 -5.30 0.68
CA ALA A 436 -21.00 -4.84 -0.53
C ALA A 436 -22.32 -4.13 -0.17
N GLY A 437 -23.07 -4.67 0.78
CA GLY A 437 -24.25 -4.02 1.35
C GLY A 437 -23.94 -2.65 1.98
N PHE A 438 -22.89 -2.56 2.81
CA PHE A 438 -22.43 -1.26 3.32
C PHE A 438 -22.04 -0.30 2.20
N THR A 439 -21.35 -0.79 1.17
CA THR A 439 -20.94 0.00 0.00
C THR A 439 -22.12 0.66 -0.69
N ALA A 440 -23.13 -0.14 -1.02
CA ALA A 440 -24.36 0.33 -1.64
C ALA A 440 -25.11 1.33 -0.72
N PHE A 441 -25.14 1.07 0.59
CA PHE A 441 -25.80 1.94 1.57
C PHE A 441 -25.15 3.33 1.68
N TYR A 442 -23.84 3.41 1.98
CA TYR A 442 -23.20 4.71 2.22
C TYR A 442 -23.09 5.53 0.93
N MET A 443 -22.94 4.90 -0.23
CA MET A 443 -22.90 5.62 -1.50
C MET A 443 -24.27 6.20 -1.86
N TRP A 444 -25.34 5.46 -1.63
CA TRP A 444 -26.68 5.98 -1.85
C TRP A 444 -27.05 7.07 -0.85
N ARG A 445 -26.66 6.93 0.42
CA ARG A 445 -26.74 7.99 1.44
C ARG A 445 -26.06 9.28 0.93
N GLN A 446 -24.84 9.17 0.43
CA GLN A 446 -24.10 10.32 -0.12
C GLN A 446 -24.83 10.97 -1.30
N ILE A 447 -25.36 10.17 -2.25
CA ILE A 447 -26.19 10.68 -3.36
C ILE A 447 -27.39 11.49 -2.83
N GLN A 448 -28.12 10.96 -1.84
CA GLN A 448 -29.31 11.63 -1.28
C GLN A 448 -28.94 12.96 -0.61
N MET A 449 -27.86 12.98 0.17
CA MET A 449 -27.45 14.18 0.90
C MET A 449 -26.93 15.28 -0.01
N VAL A 450 -26.19 14.92 -1.07
CA VAL A 450 -25.54 15.89 -1.98
C VAL A 450 -26.51 16.41 -3.05
N PHE A 451 -27.25 15.53 -3.72
CA PHE A 451 -27.95 15.86 -4.97
C PHE A 451 -29.47 16.00 -4.85
N PHE A 452 -30.09 15.33 -3.88
CA PHE A 452 -31.54 15.36 -3.67
C PHE A 452 -31.93 16.34 -2.55
N GLY A 453 -33.24 16.56 -2.36
CA GLY A 453 -33.78 17.53 -1.41
C GLY A 453 -33.71 18.98 -1.92
N GLU A 454 -33.94 19.93 -1.02
CA GLU A 454 -33.70 21.35 -1.27
C GLU A 454 -32.26 21.74 -0.86
N PRO A 455 -31.67 22.77 -1.50
CA PRO A 455 -30.35 23.26 -1.09
C PRO A 455 -30.36 23.77 0.35
N ARG A 456 -29.44 23.26 1.18
CA ARG A 456 -29.39 23.57 2.63
C ARG A 456 -28.55 24.80 2.97
N SER A 457 -27.66 25.22 2.08
CA SER A 457 -26.87 26.46 2.19
C SER A 457 -27.14 27.42 1.02
N GLU A 458 -26.88 28.71 1.21
CA GLU A 458 -26.92 29.69 0.12
C GLU A 458 -25.86 29.40 -0.95
N ALA A 459 -24.69 28.89 -0.55
CA ALA A 459 -23.68 28.39 -1.46
C ALA A 459 -24.22 27.32 -2.42
N ALA A 460 -24.90 26.29 -1.88
CA ALA A 460 -25.51 25.24 -2.69
C ALA A 460 -26.64 25.77 -3.61
N ARG A 461 -27.35 26.83 -3.19
CA ARG A 461 -28.35 27.51 -4.05
C ARG A 461 -27.72 28.23 -5.24
N HIS A 462 -26.48 28.69 -5.13
CA HIS A 462 -25.80 29.44 -6.19
C HIS A 462 -24.71 28.64 -6.91
N ALA A 463 -24.56 27.35 -6.60
CA ALA A 463 -23.57 26.48 -7.21
C ALA A 463 -23.77 26.35 -8.74
N PRO A 464 -22.77 26.76 -9.56
CA PRO A 464 -22.79 26.51 -10.99
C PRO A 464 -22.31 25.08 -11.32
N GLU A 465 -22.64 24.61 -12.52
CA GLU A 465 -22.02 23.42 -13.09
C GLU A 465 -20.54 23.68 -13.41
N SER A 466 -19.74 22.62 -13.36
CA SER A 466 -18.32 22.70 -13.65
C SER A 466 -18.02 23.03 -15.13
N VAL A 467 -16.90 23.71 -15.35
CA VAL A 467 -16.40 24.02 -16.69
C VAL A 467 -16.07 22.76 -17.51
N PRO A 468 -16.07 22.83 -18.86
CA PRO A 468 -15.80 21.68 -19.74
C PRO A 468 -14.49 20.94 -19.46
N SER A 469 -13.45 21.64 -18.99
CA SER A 469 -12.17 21.01 -18.62
C SER A 469 -12.27 20.03 -17.45
N MET A 470 -13.31 20.15 -16.61
CA MET A 470 -13.61 19.20 -15.54
C MET A 470 -14.66 18.18 -15.97
N THR A 471 -15.70 18.58 -16.70
CA THR A 471 -16.81 17.67 -17.06
C THR A 471 -16.46 16.67 -18.17
N ILE A 472 -15.59 17.02 -19.12
CA ILE A 472 -15.15 16.09 -20.17
C ILE A 472 -14.44 14.86 -19.57
N PRO A 473 -13.43 15.01 -18.69
CA PRO A 473 -12.86 13.86 -17.98
C PRO A 473 -13.88 13.01 -17.23
N LEU A 474 -14.88 13.62 -16.58
CA LEU A 474 -15.94 12.86 -15.88
C LEU A 474 -16.77 12.02 -16.84
N ILE A 475 -17.13 12.55 -18.01
CA ILE A 475 -17.91 11.81 -19.02
C ILE A 475 -17.09 10.62 -19.54
N VAL A 476 -15.81 10.82 -19.85
CA VAL A 476 -14.91 9.75 -20.32
C VAL A 476 -14.79 8.65 -19.26
N LEU A 477 -14.58 9.03 -18.00
CA LEU A 477 -14.49 8.07 -16.90
C LEU A 477 -15.83 7.38 -16.60
N ALA A 478 -16.98 8.03 -16.82
CA ALA A 478 -18.30 7.42 -16.68
C ALA A 478 -18.57 6.37 -17.76
N ILE A 479 -18.16 6.63 -19.01
CA ILE A 479 -18.18 5.63 -20.08
C ILE A 479 -17.29 4.45 -19.68
N GLY A 480 -16.07 4.73 -19.21
CA GLY A 480 -15.16 3.71 -18.69
C GLY A 480 -15.78 2.88 -17.56
N ALA A 481 -16.33 3.51 -16.53
CA ALA A 481 -16.95 2.83 -15.38
C ALA A 481 -18.18 1.97 -15.76
N THR A 482 -18.80 2.24 -16.90
CA THR A 482 -19.90 1.43 -17.44
C THR A 482 -19.37 0.23 -18.21
N PHE A 483 -18.41 0.43 -19.12
CA PHE A 483 -18.06 -0.60 -20.09
C PHE A 483 -16.75 -1.35 -19.80
N ILE A 484 -15.85 -0.84 -18.95
CA ILE A 484 -14.54 -1.49 -18.73
C ILE A 484 -14.67 -2.89 -18.11
N GLY A 485 -15.76 -3.20 -17.40
CA GLY A 485 -15.98 -4.55 -16.90
C GLY A 485 -16.30 -5.58 -17.99
N LEU A 486 -16.66 -5.13 -19.20
CA LEU A 486 -16.95 -6.03 -20.32
C LEU A 486 -15.70 -6.74 -20.87
N ILE A 487 -14.50 -6.34 -20.43
CA ILE A 487 -13.23 -6.97 -20.83
C ILE A 487 -13.02 -8.33 -20.16
N ASN A 488 -13.77 -8.67 -19.10
CA ASN A 488 -13.61 -9.93 -18.37
C ASN A 488 -14.98 -10.57 -18.06
N VAL A 489 -15.86 -10.65 -19.06
CA VAL A 489 -17.19 -11.26 -18.89
C VAL A 489 -17.05 -12.79 -18.86
N PRO A 490 -17.59 -13.49 -17.87
CA PRO A 490 -17.56 -14.95 -17.81
C PRO A 490 -18.50 -15.61 -18.83
N GLY A 491 -18.22 -16.88 -19.15
CA GLY A 491 -19.06 -17.71 -20.01
C GLY A 491 -20.49 -17.83 -19.46
N GLY A 492 -21.51 -17.88 -20.33
CA GLY A 492 -22.91 -18.08 -19.91
C GLY A 492 -23.65 -16.82 -19.41
N ALA A 493 -23.02 -15.65 -19.34
CA ALA A 493 -23.63 -14.39 -18.90
C ALA A 493 -24.54 -13.73 -19.97
N TRP A 494 -25.68 -14.34 -20.32
CA TRP A 494 -26.64 -13.77 -21.30
C TRP A 494 -27.25 -12.44 -20.82
N PRO A 495 -27.33 -11.36 -21.63
CA PRO A 495 -27.03 -11.24 -23.06
C PRO A 495 -25.60 -10.82 -23.40
N PHE A 496 -24.71 -10.72 -22.41
CA PHE A 496 -23.33 -10.29 -22.58
C PHE A 496 -22.39 -11.38 -23.12
N THR A 497 -22.90 -12.56 -23.42
CA THR A 497 -22.13 -13.68 -24.01
C THR A 497 -21.40 -13.31 -25.30
N LEU A 498 -21.88 -12.32 -26.06
CA LEU A 498 -21.17 -11.80 -27.23
C LEU A 498 -19.78 -11.23 -26.88
N PHE A 499 -19.62 -10.72 -25.66
CA PHE A 499 -18.36 -10.17 -25.15
C PHE A 499 -17.46 -11.22 -24.50
N TYR A 500 -17.90 -12.48 -24.40
CA TYR A 500 -17.09 -13.58 -23.86
C TYR A 500 -15.76 -13.75 -24.62
N LYS A 501 -15.73 -13.49 -25.93
CA LYS A 501 -14.48 -13.52 -26.72
C LYS A 501 -13.45 -12.46 -26.30
N LEU A 502 -13.80 -11.53 -25.40
CA LEU A 502 -12.88 -10.55 -24.83
C LEU A 502 -12.20 -11.04 -23.54
N HIS A 503 -12.46 -12.27 -23.07
CA HIS A 503 -11.84 -12.91 -21.89
C HIS A 503 -10.31 -13.14 -22.01
N GLU A 504 -9.66 -12.46 -22.94
CA GLU A 504 -8.21 -12.37 -23.12
C GLU A 504 -7.53 -11.71 -21.92
N PHE A 505 -8.23 -10.87 -21.15
CA PHE A 505 -7.61 -10.15 -20.02
C PHE A 505 -7.26 -11.09 -18.85
N GLY A 506 -8.15 -12.03 -18.50
CA GLY A 506 -7.87 -13.06 -17.50
C GLY A 506 -6.66 -13.91 -17.90
N HIS A 507 -6.70 -14.48 -19.11
CA HIS A 507 -5.59 -15.30 -19.64
C HIS A 507 -4.27 -14.52 -19.79
N PHE A 508 -4.33 -13.25 -20.19
CA PHE A 508 -3.15 -12.37 -20.22
C PHE A 508 -2.54 -12.17 -18.82
N LEU A 509 -3.38 -12.05 -17.79
CA LEU A 509 -2.93 -11.92 -16.40
C LEU A 509 -2.43 -13.25 -15.82
N GLU A 510 -3.07 -14.36 -16.13
CA GLU A 510 -2.65 -15.72 -15.73
C GLU A 510 -1.22 -16.02 -16.18
N ALA A 511 -0.87 -15.66 -17.42
CA ALA A 511 0.50 -15.81 -17.93
C ALA A 511 1.55 -15.05 -17.08
N SER A 512 1.14 -14.04 -16.32
CA SER A 512 2.01 -13.26 -15.44
C SER A 512 2.05 -13.78 -13.98
N ILE A 513 1.25 -14.81 -13.64
CA ILE A 513 1.10 -15.37 -12.29
C ILE A 513 1.43 -16.88 -12.33
N PRO A 514 2.71 -17.26 -12.11
CA PRO A 514 3.20 -18.63 -12.36
C PRO A 514 2.60 -19.73 -11.48
N SER A 515 1.89 -19.39 -10.40
CA SER A 515 1.30 -20.36 -9.45
C SER A 515 -0.18 -20.68 -9.72
N ILE A 516 -0.75 -20.19 -10.82
CA ILE A 516 -2.12 -20.52 -11.23
C ILE A 516 -2.02 -21.57 -12.34
N THR A 517 -2.01 -22.86 -11.96
CA THR A 517 -2.07 -23.97 -12.93
C THR A 517 -3.51 -24.39 -13.23
N THR A 518 -4.49 -23.91 -12.45
CA THR A 518 -5.92 -24.15 -12.68
C THR A 518 -6.62 -22.89 -13.17
N GLY A 519 -6.86 -22.85 -14.48
CA GLY A 519 -7.76 -21.88 -15.11
C GLY A 519 -9.17 -22.04 -14.55
N HIS A 520 -9.54 -21.25 -13.56
CA HIS A 520 -10.91 -21.14 -13.07
C HIS A 520 -11.70 -20.21 -14.02
N THR A 521 -11.93 -20.64 -15.27
CA THR A 521 -12.98 -20.05 -16.09
C THR A 521 -14.32 -20.56 -15.56
N LEU A 522 -14.75 -20.03 -14.43
CA LEU A 522 -16.02 -20.40 -13.82
C LEU A 522 -17.16 -19.84 -14.67
N ASP A 523 -18.06 -20.72 -15.08
CA ASP A 523 -19.32 -20.33 -15.69
C ASP A 523 -20.06 -19.32 -14.80
N PHE A 524 -20.75 -18.38 -15.44
CA PHE A 524 -21.47 -17.33 -14.74
C PHE A 524 -22.54 -17.90 -13.79
N ASN A 525 -22.38 -17.63 -12.50
CA ASN A 525 -23.29 -18.12 -11.47
C ASN A 525 -24.46 -17.15 -11.25
N TRP A 526 -25.59 -17.44 -11.91
CA TRP A 526 -26.83 -16.64 -11.80
C TRP A 526 -27.37 -16.49 -10.38
N LEU A 527 -27.20 -17.51 -9.53
CA LEU A 527 -27.69 -17.47 -8.15
C LEU A 527 -26.89 -16.47 -7.32
N LEU A 528 -25.57 -16.52 -7.44
CA LEU A 528 -24.67 -15.60 -6.77
C LEU A 528 -24.91 -14.16 -7.24
N ALA A 529 -24.91 -13.95 -8.56
CA ALA A 529 -25.18 -12.64 -9.16
C ALA A 529 -26.52 -12.06 -8.70
N GLY A 530 -27.57 -12.91 -8.64
CA GLY A 530 -28.88 -12.54 -8.13
C GLY A 530 -28.86 -12.14 -6.66
N LEU A 531 -28.15 -12.90 -5.82
CA LEU A 531 -27.99 -12.62 -4.39
C LEU A 531 -27.22 -11.31 -4.16
N ALA A 532 -26.07 -11.12 -4.80
CA ALA A 532 -25.26 -9.91 -4.68
C ALA A 532 -26.03 -8.66 -5.13
N THR A 533 -26.75 -8.78 -6.25
CA THR A 533 -27.63 -7.73 -6.77
C THR A 533 -28.78 -7.42 -5.81
N ALA A 534 -29.41 -8.44 -5.23
CA ALA A 534 -30.48 -8.26 -4.24
C ALA A 534 -29.98 -7.55 -2.97
N VAL A 535 -28.78 -7.89 -2.50
CA VAL A 535 -28.14 -7.20 -1.37
C VAL A 535 -27.88 -5.72 -1.70
N ALA A 536 -27.33 -5.43 -2.88
CA ALA A 536 -27.07 -4.06 -3.31
C ALA A 536 -28.35 -3.23 -3.42
N PHE A 537 -29.38 -3.73 -4.10
CA PHE A 537 -30.68 -3.05 -4.20
C PHE A 537 -31.39 -2.94 -2.85
N GLY A 538 -31.31 -3.96 -1.99
CA GLY A 538 -31.86 -3.93 -0.64
C GLY A 538 -31.22 -2.84 0.21
N ALA A 539 -29.89 -2.70 0.15
CA ALA A 539 -29.16 -1.64 0.84
C ALA A 539 -29.47 -0.24 0.27
N ILE A 540 -29.55 -0.09 -1.05
CA ILE A 540 -29.98 1.16 -1.71
C ILE A 540 -31.40 1.54 -1.30
N PHE A 541 -32.33 0.58 -1.31
CA PHE A 541 -33.71 0.80 -0.92
C PHE A 541 -33.81 1.20 0.56
N LEU A 542 -33.07 0.52 1.44
CA LEU A 542 -33.00 0.86 2.86
C LEU A 542 -32.48 2.29 3.06
N ALA A 543 -31.34 2.64 2.43
CA ALA A 543 -30.81 4.00 2.46
C ALA A 543 -31.82 5.01 1.89
N HIS A 544 -32.49 4.69 0.77
CA HIS A 544 -33.51 5.57 0.20
C HIS A 544 -34.65 5.82 1.18
N SER A 545 -35.18 4.76 1.81
CA SER A 545 -36.30 4.85 2.74
C SER A 545 -35.99 5.71 3.97
N ILE A 546 -34.74 5.69 4.44
CA ILE A 546 -34.29 6.45 5.60
C ILE A 546 -34.06 7.92 5.24
N TYR A 547 -33.45 8.21 4.08
CA TYR A 547 -32.99 9.56 3.74
C TYR A 547 -33.94 10.36 2.85
N ALA A 548 -34.68 9.73 1.93
CA ALA A 548 -35.51 10.46 0.95
C ALA A 548 -36.73 11.15 1.58
N GLY A 549 -37.34 10.53 2.60
CA GLY A 549 -38.49 11.08 3.32
C GLY A 549 -38.12 11.98 4.49
N ASN A 550 -36.84 12.07 4.87
CA ASN A 550 -36.43 12.75 6.09
C ASN A 550 -36.38 14.27 5.92
N LYS A 551 -37.03 15.00 6.83
CA LYS A 551 -37.14 16.47 6.80
C LYS A 551 -35.79 17.19 6.86
N ALA A 552 -34.83 16.66 7.63
CA ALA A 552 -33.47 17.21 7.73
C ALA A 552 -32.72 17.09 6.39
N VAL A 553 -32.91 15.97 5.69
CA VAL A 553 -32.33 15.76 4.36
C VAL A 553 -33.06 16.60 3.31
N ARG A 554 -34.38 16.80 3.44
CA ARG A 554 -35.16 17.60 2.49
C ARG A 554 -34.94 19.11 2.62
N GLY A 555 -34.31 19.59 3.68
CA GLY A 555 -34.04 21.02 3.88
C GLY A 555 -35.30 21.83 4.24
N GLU A 556 -36.35 21.18 4.75
CA GLU A 556 -37.59 21.87 5.13
C GLU A 556 -37.31 22.86 6.29
N HIS A 557 -37.74 24.12 6.11
CA HIS A 557 -37.61 25.18 7.12
C HIS A 557 -38.15 24.72 8.48
N GLY A 558 -37.27 24.58 9.48
CA GLY A 558 -37.60 24.14 10.84
C GLY A 558 -37.02 22.77 11.25
N ALA A 559 -36.31 22.06 10.39
CA ALA A 559 -35.53 20.88 10.76
C ALA A 559 -34.16 21.29 11.37
N VAL A 560 -34.16 21.65 12.66
CA VAL A 560 -33.07 22.40 13.33
C VAL A 560 -31.92 21.53 13.86
N ASP A 561 -31.98 20.20 13.88
CA ASP A 561 -31.03 19.47 14.74
C ASP A 561 -29.68 19.11 14.11
N GLY A 562 -29.45 19.28 12.81
CA GLY A 562 -28.13 19.02 12.18
C GLY A 562 -27.57 17.61 12.39
N ARG A 563 -28.42 16.67 12.85
CA ARG A 563 -28.11 15.27 13.16
C ARG A 563 -28.51 14.37 12.01
N ASP A 564 -27.82 13.23 11.91
CA ASP A 564 -28.15 12.21 10.92
C ASP A 564 -29.43 11.46 11.32
N PRO A 565 -30.30 11.05 10.37
CA PRO A 565 -31.44 10.20 10.64
C PRO A 565 -31.09 8.93 11.44
N LEU A 566 -29.91 8.35 11.21
CA LEU A 566 -29.40 7.19 11.96
C LEU A 566 -28.93 7.55 13.36
N GLN A 567 -28.55 8.80 13.60
CA GLN A 567 -28.18 9.31 14.92
C GLN A 567 -29.40 9.58 15.80
N ASP A 568 -30.50 10.01 15.19
CA ASP A 568 -31.75 10.35 15.88
C ASP A 568 -32.52 9.11 16.36
N ASN A 569 -32.33 7.97 15.68
CA ASN A 569 -32.93 6.71 16.11
C ASN A 569 -32.14 6.09 17.28
N GLY A 570 -32.81 5.86 18.41
CA GLY A 570 -32.19 5.37 19.65
C GLY A 570 -31.44 4.03 19.52
N SER A 571 -31.85 3.14 18.60
CA SER A 571 -31.16 1.86 18.39
C SER A 571 -29.86 2.00 17.57
N THR A 572 -29.80 2.92 16.62
CA THR A 572 -28.64 3.10 15.72
C THR A 572 -27.71 4.23 16.18
N SER A 573 -28.14 5.08 17.11
CA SER A 573 -27.41 6.26 17.57
C SER A 573 -25.98 5.98 18.04
N GLN A 574 -25.79 4.90 18.82
CA GLN A 574 -24.46 4.53 19.34
C GLN A 574 -23.53 4.03 18.23
N ILE A 575 -24.04 3.18 17.33
CA ILE A 575 -23.28 2.64 16.21
C ILE A 575 -22.89 3.77 15.25
N PHE A 576 -23.82 4.67 14.94
CA PHE A 576 -23.55 5.83 14.10
C PHE A 576 -22.52 6.76 14.75
N THR A 577 -22.64 7.03 16.05
CA THR A 577 -21.66 7.87 16.77
C THR A 577 -20.27 7.24 16.77
N ALA A 578 -20.17 5.92 16.95
CA ALA A 578 -18.92 5.19 16.84
C ALA A 578 -18.36 5.28 15.40
N ALA A 579 -19.19 5.03 14.37
CA ALA A 579 -18.78 5.15 12.97
C ALA A 579 -18.31 6.56 12.60
N ASN A 580 -19.01 7.59 13.07
CA ASN A 580 -18.63 8.99 12.89
C ASN A 580 -17.27 9.28 13.55
N ARG A 581 -17.02 8.72 14.73
CA ARG A 581 -15.72 8.76 15.44
C ARG A 581 -14.71 7.70 14.97
N ARG A 582 -14.84 7.20 13.73
CA ARG A 582 -13.90 6.24 13.12
C ARG A 582 -13.65 4.98 13.98
N LEU A 583 -14.70 4.51 14.65
CA LEU A 583 -14.68 3.40 15.61
C LEU A 583 -13.61 3.54 16.71
N TYR A 584 -13.25 4.77 17.09
CA TYR A 584 -12.23 5.08 18.10
C TYR A 584 -10.80 4.60 17.75
N TRP A 585 -10.54 4.23 16.48
CA TRP A 585 -9.22 3.79 16.05
C TRP A 585 -8.16 4.87 16.24
N ASP A 586 -8.49 6.11 15.91
CA ASP A 586 -7.60 7.26 16.09
C ASP A 586 -7.28 7.46 17.58
N ASP A 587 -8.31 7.45 18.44
CA ASP A 587 -8.14 7.61 19.89
C ASP A 587 -7.23 6.51 20.47
N PHE A 588 -7.40 5.27 20.01
CA PHE A 588 -6.53 4.15 20.37
C PHE A 588 -5.08 4.40 19.95
N TYR A 589 -4.85 4.83 18.71
CA TYR A 589 -3.50 5.16 18.24
C TYR A 589 -2.85 6.28 19.03
N PHE A 590 -3.61 7.35 19.30
CA PHE A 590 -3.13 8.47 20.10
C PHE A 590 -2.78 8.05 21.52
N ALA A 591 -3.61 7.21 22.14
CA ALA A 591 -3.43 6.75 23.50
C ALA A 591 -2.26 5.77 23.66
N VAL A 592 -2.14 4.80 22.76
CA VAL A 592 -1.18 3.67 22.89
C VAL A 592 0.19 3.98 22.29
N PHE A 593 0.25 4.69 21.17
CA PHE A 593 1.51 4.91 20.46
C PHE A 593 1.98 6.37 20.56
N ILE A 594 1.14 7.34 20.17
CA ILE A 594 1.59 8.72 19.99
C ILE A 594 1.90 9.40 21.32
N ARG A 595 0.99 9.36 22.30
CA ARG A 595 1.21 10.03 23.61
C ARG A 595 2.41 9.44 24.37
N PRO A 596 2.60 8.11 24.44
CA PRO A 596 3.81 7.55 25.05
C PRO A 596 5.09 7.95 24.31
N TYR A 597 5.10 7.91 22.97
CA TYR A 597 6.23 8.36 22.17
C TYR A 597 6.57 9.84 22.44
N GLN A 598 5.57 10.72 22.46
CA GLN A 598 5.76 12.14 22.76
C GLN A 598 6.33 12.37 24.16
N ARG A 599 5.90 11.60 25.17
CA ARG A 599 6.47 11.67 26.53
C ARG A 599 7.93 11.24 26.56
N ILE A 600 8.27 10.17 25.85
CA ILE A 600 9.66 9.69 25.76
C ILE A 600 10.51 10.73 25.02
N ALA A 601 10.03 11.24 23.88
CA ALA A 601 10.74 12.27 23.10
C ALA A 601 10.95 13.55 23.92
N ALA A 602 9.92 14.00 24.65
CA ALA A 602 10.02 15.15 25.55
C ALA A 602 11.03 14.90 26.68
N PHE A 603 11.11 13.69 27.24
CA PHE A 603 12.14 13.35 28.22
C PHE A 603 13.56 13.48 27.61
N PHE A 604 13.80 12.93 26.42
CA PHE A 604 15.10 13.06 25.77
C PHE A 604 15.44 14.52 25.41
N ALA A 605 14.48 15.29 24.92
CA ALA A 605 14.69 16.69 24.55
C ALA A 605 14.91 17.58 25.79
N ASP A 606 13.98 17.55 26.75
CA ASP A 606 13.99 18.50 27.87
C ASP A 606 14.99 18.09 28.95
N VAL A 607 15.06 16.79 29.28
CA VAL A 607 15.91 16.32 30.39
C VAL A 607 17.34 16.05 29.94
N ILE A 608 17.51 15.30 28.85
CA ILE A 608 18.85 14.88 28.42
C ILE A 608 19.54 15.98 27.62
N ASP A 609 18.91 16.50 26.57
CA ASP A 609 19.54 17.50 25.71
C ASP A 609 19.59 18.87 26.40
N TRP A 610 18.45 19.40 26.84
CA TRP A 610 18.40 20.75 27.40
C TRP A 610 19.01 20.82 28.81
N ASN A 611 18.43 20.12 29.79
CA ASN A 611 18.87 20.28 31.19
C ASN A 611 20.27 19.70 31.46
N PHE A 612 20.59 18.53 30.90
CA PHE A 612 21.86 17.88 31.16
C PHE A 612 22.97 18.38 30.22
N TRP A 613 22.81 18.27 28.90
CA TRP A 613 23.89 18.65 27.97
C TRP A 613 24.07 20.17 27.86
N HIS A 614 23.01 20.92 27.61
CA HIS A 614 23.13 22.37 27.43
C HIS A 614 23.37 23.10 28.76
N ASP A 615 22.47 22.96 29.74
CA ASP A 615 22.53 23.78 30.95
C ASP A 615 23.61 23.31 31.94
N TYR A 616 23.71 22.00 32.17
CA TYR A 616 24.69 21.47 33.12
C TYR A 616 26.09 21.33 32.51
N VAL A 617 26.24 20.58 31.41
CA VAL A 617 27.58 20.35 30.83
C VAL A 617 28.12 21.62 30.16
N HIS A 618 27.41 22.19 29.20
CA HIS A 618 27.93 23.33 28.45
C HIS A 618 27.99 24.60 29.31
N ASP A 619 26.87 25.06 29.86
CA ASP A 619 26.84 26.36 30.54
C ASP A 619 27.51 26.32 31.92
N LYS A 620 27.22 25.31 32.73
CA LYS A 620 27.72 25.26 34.11
C LYS A 620 29.13 24.69 34.24
N VAL A 621 29.50 23.67 33.47
CA VAL A 621 30.85 23.07 33.56
C VAL A 621 31.82 23.78 32.60
N ILE A 622 31.50 23.86 31.31
CA ILE A 622 32.44 24.38 30.30
C ILE A 622 32.53 25.90 30.36
N LYS A 623 31.43 26.61 30.12
CA LYS A 623 31.42 28.08 29.99
C LYS A 623 31.81 28.77 31.28
N ARG A 624 31.18 28.44 32.42
CA ARG A 624 31.59 29.02 33.72
C ARG A 624 33.02 28.68 34.09
N GLY A 625 33.48 27.47 33.76
CA GLY A 625 34.89 27.09 33.95
C GLY A 625 35.82 28.00 33.17
N TYR A 626 35.54 28.20 31.88
CA TYR A 626 36.28 29.10 31.01
C TYR A 626 36.21 30.56 31.48
N ASP A 627 35.04 31.08 31.82
CA ASP A 627 34.85 32.45 32.32
C ASP A 627 35.62 32.68 33.62
N THR A 628 35.63 31.69 34.52
CA THR A 628 36.39 31.76 35.78
C THR A 628 37.89 31.84 35.50
N ILE A 629 38.41 30.99 34.61
CA ILE A 629 39.83 31.01 34.21
C ILE A 629 40.16 32.33 33.51
N SER A 630 39.31 32.79 32.61
CA SER A 630 39.46 34.04 31.86
C SER A 630 39.49 35.24 32.82
N GLN A 631 38.57 35.32 33.78
CA GLN A 631 38.56 36.38 34.79
C GLN A 631 39.78 36.31 35.72
N LEU A 632 40.24 35.10 36.08
CA LEU A 632 41.46 34.91 36.87
C LEU A 632 42.71 35.36 36.13
N LEU A 633 42.76 35.26 34.80
CA LEU A 633 43.89 35.74 34.01
C LEU A 633 43.74 37.24 33.72
N ALA A 634 42.57 37.69 33.23
CA ALA A 634 42.35 39.06 32.78
C ALA A 634 42.40 40.09 33.92
N ASN A 635 41.80 39.83 35.08
CA ASN A 635 41.74 40.83 36.15
C ASN A 635 43.12 41.17 36.75
N PRO A 636 43.95 40.20 37.18
CA PRO A 636 45.25 40.52 37.76
C PRO A 636 46.31 40.89 36.72
N LEU A 637 46.34 40.24 35.55
CA LEU A 637 47.35 40.53 34.53
C LEU A 637 46.97 41.74 33.67
N ASP A 638 45.81 41.72 33.03
CA ASP A 638 45.45 42.73 32.03
C ASP A 638 45.07 44.05 32.72
N ILE A 639 43.98 44.05 33.49
CA ILE A 639 43.50 45.26 34.17
C ILE A 639 44.49 45.70 35.29
N GLY A 640 45.04 44.74 36.03
CA GLY A 640 45.95 45.02 37.14
C GLY A 640 47.33 45.49 36.69
N LEU A 641 48.08 44.64 35.99
CA LEU A 641 49.48 44.89 35.66
C LEU A 641 49.65 45.76 34.42
N ILE A 642 49.01 45.39 33.30
CA ILE A 642 49.20 46.06 32.01
C ILE A 642 48.58 47.46 32.07
N ASP A 643 47.29 47.53 32.39
CA ASP A 643 46.55 48.80 32.43
C ASP A 643 47.04 49.69 33.58
N GLY A 644 47.41 49.09 34.70
CA GLY A 644 48.06 49.78 35.83
C GLY A 644 49.38 50.43 35.44
N ALA A 645 50.21 49.77 34.63
CA ALA A 645 51.48 50.32 34.15
C ALA A 645 51.26 51.50 33.20
N VAL A 646 50.37 51.36 32.22
CA VAL A 646 50.05 52.41 31.24
C VAL A 646 49.46 53.64 31.95
N ASN A 647 48.46 53.45 32.81
CA ASN A 647 47.87 54.53 33.60
C ASN A 647 48.86 55.13 34.61
N GLY A 648 49.82 54.33 35.10
CA GLY A 648 50.93 54.78 35.92
C GLY A 648 51.81 55.80 35.20
N VAL A 649 52.17 55.53 33.94
CA VAL A 649 52.92 56.47 33.09
C VAL A 649 52.13 57.76 32.90
N GLY A 650 50.83 57.67 32.58
CA GLY A 650 49.97 58.85 32.44
C GLY A 650 49.90 59.72 33.71
N ARG A 651 49.79 59.08 34.88
CA ARG A 651 49.81 59.77 36.17
C ARG A 651 51.15 60.44 36.46
N LEU A 652 52.26 59.77 36.12
CA LEU A 652 53.61 60.34 36.29
C LEU A 652 53.79 61.60 35.44
N VAL A 653 53.41 61.55 34.16
CA VAL A 653 53.48 62.70 33.25
C VAL A 653 52.61 63.85 33.75
N SER A 654 51.39 63.56 34.20
CA SER A 654 50.46 64.57 34.74
C SER A 654 51.01 65.23 36.01
N TYR A 655 51.61 64.44 36.91
CA TYR A 655 52.26 64.93 38.12
C TYR A 655 53.45 65.85 37.79
N LEU A 656 54.33 65.44 36.87
CA LEU A 656 55.47 66.23 36.43
C LEU A 656 55.02 67.54 35.76
N SER A 657 54.01 67.48 34.88
CA SER A 657 53.41 68.65 34.25
C SER A 657 52.83 69.63 35.28
N GLY A 658 52.12 69.11 36.30
CA GLY A 658 51.61 69.91 37.40
C GLY A 658 52.71 70.66 38.17
N ARG A 659 53.86 70.00 38.41
CA ARG A 659 55.03 70.63 39.02
C ARG A 659 55.66 71.70 38.12
N PHE A 660 55.86 71.40 36.83
CA PHE A 660 56.38 72.37 35.86
C PHE A 660 55.47 73.59 35.70
N ARG A 661 54.14 73.40 35.75
CA ARG A 661 53.17 74.50 35.69
C ARG A 661 53.36 75.50 36.84
N THR A 662 53.69 75.03 38.04
CA THR A 662 53.94 75.93 39.18
C THR A 662 55.21 76.78 39.04
N ALA A 663 56.13 76.44 38.12
CA ALA A 663 57.27 77.31 37.81
C ALA A 663 56.85 78.61 37.11
N GLN A 664 55.68 78.63 36.44
CA GLN A 664 55.10 79.83 35.86
C GLN A 664 54.27 80.59 36.89
N THR A 665 54.93 81.46 37.65
CA THR A 665 54.31 82.19 38.79
C THR A 665 53.68 83.53 38.40
N GLY A 666 53.77 83.96 37.13
CA GLY A 666 53.22 85.24 36.66
C GLY A 666 54.01 86.48 37.09
N TYR A 667 54.95 86.36 38.04
CA TYR A 667 55.81 87.45 38.47
C TYR A 667 56.92 87.72 37.45
N VAL A 668 56.89 88.91 36.83
CA VAL A 668 57.90 89.36 35.83
C VAL A 668 59.33 89.25 36.35
N ARG A 669 59.55 89.48 37.65
CA ARG A 669 60.87 89.32 38.30
C ARG A 669 61.41 87.90 38.19
N THR A 670 60.57 86.88 38.37
CA THR A 670 60.96 85.47 38.26
C THR A 670 61.37 85.13 36.84
N TYR A 671 60.63 85.62 35.82
CA TYR A 671 61.00 85.43 34.42
C TYR A 671 62.32 86.13 34.06
N ALA A 672 62.56 87.34 34.57
CA ALA A 672 63.82 88.05 34.36
C ALA A 672 65.01 87.28 34.97
N VAL A 673 64.84 86.71 36.18
CA VAL A 673 65.86 85.86 36.81
C VAL A 673 66.06 84.57 36.03
N VAL A 674 64.99 83.89 35.58
CA VAL A 674 65.09 82.68 34.76
C VAL A 674 65.75 82.96 33.41
N LEU A 675 65.46 84.10 32.79
CA LEU A 675 66.08 84.51 31.53
C LEU A 675 67.55 84.87 31.73
N LEU A 676 67.90 85.58 32.80
CA LEU A 676 69.29 85.84 33.17
C LEU A 676 70.04 84.53 33.42
N LEU A 677 69.49 83.64 34.25
CA LEU A 677 70.06 82.31 34.51
C LEU A 677 70.12 81.47 33.24
N GLY A 678 69.14 81.59 32.34
CA GLY A 678 69.12 80.92 31.04
C GLY A 678 70.21 81.44 30.11
N VAL A 679 70.40 82.76 30.01
CA VAL A 679 71.50 83.38 29.25
C VAL A 679 72.84 82.99 29.85
N VAL A 680 72.99 83.04 31.17
CA VAL A 680 74.21 82.56 31.86
C VAL A 680 74.43 81.08 31.58
N ALA A 681 73.41 80.24 31.66
CA ALA A 681 73.51 78.81 31.39
C ALA A 681 73.86 78.51 29.93
N VAL A 682 73.30 79.25 28.97
CA VAL A 682 73.65 79.15 27.54
C VAL A 682 75.07 79.63 27.29
N ILE A 683 75.48 80.76 27.89
CA ILE A 683 76.87 81.23 27.82
C ILE A 683 77.80 80.18 28.44
N VAL A 684 77.48 79.64 29.61
CA VAL A 684 78.27 78.58 30.25
C VAL A 684 78.32 77.35 29.35
N LEU A 685 77.21 76.88 28.78
CA LEU A 685 77.17 75.75 27.84
C LEU A 685 77.91 76.01 26.52
N MET A 686 77.94 77.25 26.04
CA MET A 686 78.65 77.65 24.82
C MET A 686 80.15 77.91 25.07
N VAL A 687 80.50 78.36 26.27
CA VAL A 687 81.88 78.68 26.68
C VAL A 687 82.57 77.44 27.27
N LEU A 688 81.84 76.51 27.91
CA LEU A 688 82.39 75.25 28.43
C LEU A 688 83.26 74.51 27.41
N PRO A 689 82.84 74.36 26.14
CA PRO A 689 83.63 73.72 25.10
C PRO A 689 84.77 74.59 24.55
N LEU A 690 84.72 75.91 24.76
CA LEU A 690 85.69 76.90 24.25
C LEU A 690 86.78 77.26 25.26
N ILE A 691 86.59 76.98 26.54
CA ILE A 691 87.67 77.01 27.53
C ILE A 691 88.59 75.82 27.19
N PRO A 692 89.84 76.04 26.75
CA PRO A 692 90.80 74.95 26.69
C PRO A 692 91.05 74.50 28.13
N ILE A 693 90.36 73.44 28.54
CA ILE A 693 90.75 72.68 29.73
C ILE A 693 92.10 72.10 29.34
N GLY A 694 93.17 72.72 29.86
CA GLY A 694 94.53 72.26 29.68
C GLY A 694 94.61 70.76 30.00
N SER A 695 95.46 70.07 29.23
CA SER A 695 95.93 68.71 29.50
C SER A 695 96.11 68.43 30.98
#